data_AF-A0A5F1ZY69-F1
#
_entry.id   AF-A0A5F1ZY69-F1
#
_cell.length_a   1.000
_cell.length_b   1.000
_cell.length_c   1.000
_cell.angle_alpha   90.00
_cell.angle_beta   90.00
_cell.angle_gamma   90.00
#
_symmetry.space_group_name_H-M   'P 1'
#
loop_
_entity.id
_entity.type
_entity.pdbx_description
1 polymer ?
#
loop_
_entity_poly.entity_id
_entity_poly.type
_entity_poly.pdbx_seq_one_letter_code
_entity_poly.pdbx_strand_id
1 'polypeptide(L)'
;MSNETATTAETKPASELDKLTSLFNEEIYVRSDANSIPASKFKIYDDLIDSFNAAGLSDSAKVKLEEHLGDHPESISARYMLGLLGLQKGSIDAASYFKTLLDSFKQAAKWVIIEHITDNILKFGEDRYALRFKAEALEKLKKNKELKPILEKLAKQDRKNPEIAKKYALAILDENKEKAVTYLKQAIETFAKTKDYDQFEEIWPIFVTNSYDDIQFVEKIERILLGHREKTRLAGYLYPLVEPFKITEDWDRVIYLLKKILDHEPVSNKARNELIRVYKLKYANHSLLEDFLKMSELGNNRKPVKVCISNFERNIVFDTGNYVLHRNWGVGKIVSISPNGDSIFVDFKDKKNHKLSIQMAITSLKPLKGDHIWVRFYEDKGSVVSLFESDLPGFFKELLTSFDNHMLVAEMKAEIAGKFIPAVDWSKWWNKAKNVIKKEDNLGFNPKKKDELWYREKPITYAEELTEKFNANADPSKRLDIAIEALRNKEEAESAIDTFAHHYFEEEQTNDSFRKIVAYLYLEEVASTMEGEDGSPYDFQRFLKPDDVAKIVKSLKREELLEASSKITNLDIKKSFVDLVKKYHSDWVNILVGLLFEVPVKNNKYVVSVLEADGKFAELNLFIETASSRAKENPEVFLWVAKSILTHAWEEEWMHVSRQDMILRVLRMLKPLNKIEEKGTKLKNTCQEILFGNEAAVISEAIQNGDSEYIRKVYALYREVPYIEETEKDKLFSLIQSLKPDLVWEEDDDEDEDEDVLARIPENAVLVTRRALNSKKAEFDHLVNVEMPENSRDIGEAQERGDLRENAEYKAAMERQVQLQAQIKKLEAELKAAVVLDLSNVKTDRINIGTTIKLKNETSGEELTYSILGAWDADTERNIISYQSPLAKSLLGKKVGETAALNLGGVETKFKVLQISRYSLQNQD
;
A
#
# COMPACT_ATOMS: atom_id res chain seq x y z
N MET A 1 108.09 2.47 -33.22
CA MET A 1 108.00 2.28 -34.68
C MET A 1 106.53 2.24 -35.05
N SER A 2 106.20 2.96 -36.12
CA SER A 2 105.00 2.84 -36.95
C SER A 2 103.66 3.42 -36.43
N ASN A 3 103.42 4.67 -36.85
CA ASN A 3 102.11 5.23 -37.18
C ASN A 3 101.36 4.36 -38.21
N GLU A 4 100.02 4.41 -38.19
CA GLU A 4 99.13 4.49 -39.36
C GLU A 4 97.71 4.83 -38.85
N THR A 5 97.34 6.12 -38.87
CA THR A 5 96.45 6.81 -39.84
C THR A 5 94.98 6.47 -39.75
N ALA A 6 94.22 7.54 -39.50
CA ALA A 6 92.78 7.65 -39.49
C ALA A 6 92.12 7.17 -40.79
N THR A 7 90.98 6.52 -40.65
CA THR A 7 89.90 6.54 -41.62
C THR A 7 88.65 7.11 -40.94
N THR A 8 88.31 8.32 -41.32
CA THR A 8 87.03 8.98 -41.06
C THR A 8 85.91 8.13 -41.68
N ALA A 9 85.16 7.42 -40.84
CA ALA A 9 83.94 6.74 -41.24
C ALA A 9 82.76 7.70 -41.06
N GLU A 10 82.12 8.03 -42.18
CA GLU A 10 80.89 8.80 -42.29
C GLU A 10 79.81 8.19 -41.38
N THR A 11 79.35 8.98 -40.40
CA THR A 11 78.18 8.67 -39.59
C THR A 11 76.93 8.68 -40.47
N LYS A 12 76.38 7.49 -40.75
CA LYS A 12 74.98 7.35 -41.18
C LYS A 12 74.06 8.05 -40.18
N PRO A 13 73.03 8.79 -40.61
CA PRO A 13 72.03 9.31 -39.68
C PRO A 13 71.40 8.11 -38.95
N ALA A 14 71.43 8.13 -37.62
CA ALA A 14 70.80 7.13 -36.78
C ALA A 14 69.32 7.01 -37.17
N SER A 15 68.78 5.78 -37.19
CA SER A 15 67.34 5.58 -37.37
C SER A 15 66.61 6.31 -36.25
N GLU A 16 65.48 6.96 -36.54
CA GLU A 16 64.66 7.61 -35.50
C GLU A 16 64.34 6.63 -34.35
N LEU A 17 64.18 5.33 -34.64
CA LEU A 17 63.98 4.26 -33.66
C LEU A 17 65.20 3.95 -32.79
N ASP A 18 66.42 4.31 -33.20
CA ASP A 18 67.64 4.14 -32.39
C ASP A 18 67.65 5.08 -31.19
N LYS A 19 66.91 6.19 -31.26
CA LYS A 19 66.70 7.11 -30.14
C LYS A 19 66.02 6.42 -28.95
N LEU A 20 65.09 5.48 -29.19
CA LEU A 20 64.49 4.67 -28.12
C LEU A 20 65.53 3.79 -27.42
N THR A 21 66.45 3.18 -28.17
CA THR A 21 67.52 2.36 -27.56
C THR A 21 68.44 3.20 -26.69
N SER A 22 68.80 4.41 -27.14
CA SER A 22 69.58 5.33 -26.31
C SER A 22 68.82 5.74 -25.04
N LEU A 23 67.51 5.94 -25.15
CA LEU A 23 66.65 6.34 -24.04
C LEU A 23 66.52 5.22 -23.00
N PHE A 24 66.31 3.97 -23.43
CA PHE A 24 66.24 2.81 -22.55
C PHE A 24 67.56 2.57 -21.82
N ASN A 25 68.68 2.67 -22.53
CA ASN A 25 70.01 2.54 -21.91
C ASN A 25 70.25 3.62 -20.85
N GLU A 26 69.81 4.85 -21.09
CA GLU A 26 69.89 5.93 -20.10
C GLU A 26 69.01 5.64 -18.88
N GLU A 27 67.76 5.22 -19.09
CA GLU A 27 66.82 4.92 -18.00
C GLU A 27 67.31 3.78 -17.10
N ILE A 28 67.84 2.70 -17.69
CA ILE A 28 68.44 1.56 -16.98
C ILE A 28 69.69 2.01 -16.20
N TYR A 29 70.58 2.79 -16.83
CA TYR A 29 71.85 3.20 -16.22
C TYR A 29 71.63 4.15 -15.03
N VAL A 30 70.67 5.07 -15.16
CA VAL A 30 70.35 6.07 -14.12
C VAL A 30 69.49 5.47 -13.00
N ARG A 31 68.83 4.31 -13.23
CA ARG A 31 67.80 3.73 -12.35
C ARG A 31 66.73 4.75 -12.00
N SER A 32 66.20 5.41 -13.02
CA SER A 32 65.21 6.46 -12.83
C SER A 32 63.94 5.88 -12.21
N ASP A 33 63.59 6.37 -11.02
CA ASP A 33 62.35 6.04 -10.32
C ASP A 33 61.46 7.30 -10.21
N ALA A 34 60.24 7.13 -9.68
CA ALA A 34 59.30 8.24 -9.55
C ALA A 34 59.85 9.40 -8.70
N ASN A 35 60.81 9.15 -7.80
CA ASN A 35 61.42 10.19 -6.94
C ASN A 35 62.53 10.97 -7.63
N SER A 36 63.28 10.33 -8.52
CA SER A 36 64.51 10.86 -9.12
C SER A 36 64.31 11.47 -10.51
N ILE A 37 63.28 11.06 -11.27
CA ILE A 37 63.08 11.55 -12.63
C ILE A 37 62.69 13.05 -12.67
N PRO A 38 63.36 13.89 -13.50
CA PRO A 38 63.01 15.30 -13.65
C PRO A 38 61.87 15.49 -14.65
N ALA A 39 61.01 16.49 -14.40
CA ALA A 39 59.86 16.79 -15.27
C ALA A 39 60.25 17.14 -16.72
N SER A 40 61.47 17.65 -16.95
CA SER A 40 61.98 17.97 -18.29
C SER A 40 62.08 16.74 -19.21
N LYS A 41 62.20 15.53 -18.67
CA LYS A 41 62.25 14.29 -19.46
C LYS A 41 60.94 14.00 -20.18
N PHE A 42 59.79 14.38 -19.62
CA PHE A 42 58.49 14.14 -20.24
C PHE A 42 58.30 14.93 -21.53
N LYS A 43 58.90 16.12 -21.64
CA LYS A 43 58.95 16.85 -22.90
C LYS A 43 59.75 16.13 -23.99
N ILE A 44 60.87 15.50 -23.60
CA ILE A 44 61.67 14.69 -24.52
C ILE A 44 60.87 13.47 -25.00
N TYR A 45 60.07 12.86 -24.12
CA TYR A 45 59.17 11.76 -24.49
C TYR A 45 58.09 12.21 -25.47
N ASP A 46 57.46 13.37 -25.23
CA ASP A 46 56.48 13.95 -26.15
C ASP A 46 57.10 14.25 -27.53
N ASP A 47 58.26 14.91 -27.56
CA ASP A 47 58.98 15.25 -28.79
C ASP A 47 59.35 14.00 -29.61
N LEU A 48 59.69 12.89 -28.94
CA LEU A 48 59.96 11.60 -29.60
C LEU A 48 58.69 10.98 -30.19
N ILE A 49 57.57 11.01 -29.48
CA ILE A 49 56.28 10.51 -29.99
C ILE A 49 55.87 11.31 -31.22
N ASP A 50 55.98 12.64 -31.16
CA ASP A 50 55.66 13.52 -32.28
C ASP A 50 56.56 13.23 -33.49
N SER A 51 57.86 12.99 -33.26
CA SER A 51 58.79 12.53 -34.30
C SER A 51 58.34 11.20 -34.94
N PHE A 52 57.97 10.21 -34.13
CA PHE A 52 57.50 8.91 -34.64
C PHE A 52 56.21 9.03 -35.43
N ASN A 53 55.28 9.87 -34.98
CA ASN A 53 54.05 10.16 -35.70
C ASN A 53 54.32 10.84 -37.04
N ALA A 54 55.18 11.87 -37.07
CA ALA A 54 55.57 12.56 -38.30
C ALA A 54 56.29 11.64 -39.30
N ALA A 55 57.06 10.68 -38.80
CA ALA A 55 57.78 9.69 -39.60
C ALA A 55 56.95 8.46 -39.99
N GLY A 56 55.71 8.31 -39.49
CA GLY A 56 54.88 7.13 -39.71
C GLY A 56 55.41 5.85 -39.05
N LEU A 57 56.22 6.00 -37.99
CA LEU A 57 56.90 4.89 -37.29
C LEU A 57 56.21 4.49 -35.99
N SER A 58 55.02 5.00 -35.68
CA SER A 58 54.32 4.83 -34.40
C SER A 58 54.07 3.35 -34.03
N ASP A 59 53.77 2.50 -35.01
CA ASP A 59 53.59 1.06 -34.79
C ASP A 59 54.90 0.34 -34.46
N SER A 60 55.98 0.68 -35.17
CA SER A 60 57.31 0.13 -34.89
C SER A 60 57.86 0.60 -33.55
N ALA A 61 57.59 1.85 -33.18
CA ALA A 61 57.94 2.40 -31.86
C ALA A 61 57.15 1.70 -30.75
N LYS A 62 55.85 1.45 -30.96
CA LYS A 62 54.99 0.73 -30.02
C LYS A 62 55.54 -0.67 -29.72
N VAL A 63 55.85 -1.47 -30.74
CA VAL A 63 56.40 -2.83 -30.56
C VAL A 63 57.67 -2.79 -29.72
N LYS A 64 58.59 -1.87 -30.04
CA LYS A 64 59.86 -1.73 -29.32
C LYS A 64 59.68 -1.28 -27.86
N LEU A 65 58.67 -0.44 -27.59
CA LEU A 65 58.31 -0.03 -26.23
C LEU A 65 57.65 -1.16 -25.44
N GLU A 66 56.80 -1.98 -26.07
CA GLU A 66 56.17 -3.16 -25.45
C GLU A 66 57.20 -4.22 -25.08
N GLU A 67 58.16 -4.51 -25.98
CA GLU A 67 59.29 -5.40 -25.70
C GLU A 67 60.10 -4.90 -24.50
N HIS A 68 60.47 -3.62 -24.48
CA HIS A 68 61.22 -3.04 -23.37
C HIS A 68 60.44 -3.07 -22.05
N LEU A 69 59.14 -2.78 -22.07
CA LEU A 69 58.30 -2.82 -20.87
C LEU A 69 58.10 -4.26 -20.35
N GLY A 70 58.13 -5.25 -21.25
CA GLY A 70 58.12 -6.67 -20.88
C GLY A 70 59.37 -7.09 -20.10
N ASP A 71 60.55 -6.64 -20.55
CA ASP A 71 61.82 -6.91 -19.90
C ASP A 71 62.05 -6.06 -18.64
N HIS A 72 61.51 -4.83 -18.64
CA HIS A 72 61.65 -3.84 -17.57
C HIS A 72 60.28 -3.30 -17.15
N PRO A 73 59.52 -4.07 -16.36
CA PRO A 73 58.18 -3.67 -15.92
C PRO A 73 58.17 -2.36 -15.15
N GLU A 74 59.28 -1.86 -14.60
CA GLU A 74 59.37 -0.59 -13.89
C GLU A 74 59.54 0.64 -14.80
N SER A 75 59.78 0.47 -16.10
CA SER A 75 60.08 1.59 -17.02
C SER A 75 58.97 2.64 -17.02
N ILE A 76 59.35 3.87 -16.71
CA ILE A 76 58.48 5.05 -16.70
C ILE A 76 58.30 5.55 -18.12
N SER A 77 59.40 5.61 -18.89
CA SER A 77 59.37 6.12 -20.26
C SER A 77 58.50 5.24 -21.17
N ALA A 78 58.65 3.91 -21.07
CA ALA A 78 57.89 2.98 -21.90
C ALA A 78 56.39 3.04 -21.57
N ARG A 79 56.01 3.02 -20.29
CA ARG A 79 54.60 3.17 -19.88
C ARG A 79 53.99 4.48 -20.37
N TYR A 80 54.71 5.59 -20.20
CA TYR A 80 54.20 6.90 -20.58
C TYR A 80 53.97 7.00 -22.09
N MET A 81 54.97 6.58 -22.88
CA MET A 81 54.89 6.65 -24.33
C MET A 81 53.88 5.64 -24.91
N LEU A 82 53.77 4.43 -24.35
CA LEU A 82 52.73 3.47 -24.72
C LEU A 82 51.33 3.96 -24.39
N GLY A 83 51.16 4.60 -23.24
CA GLY A 83 49.90 5.23 -22.86
C GLY A 83 49.46 6.26 -23.91
N LEU A 84 50.36 7.16 -24.31
CA LEU A 84 50.05 8.21 -25.29
C LEU A 84 49.78 7.66 -26.70
N LEU A 85 50.60 6.74 -27.19
CA LEU A 85 50.37 6.07 -28.47
C LEU A 85 49.05 5.28 -28.45
N GLY A 86 48.71 4.67 -27.31
CA GLY A 86 47.45 3.97 -27.10
C GLY A 86 46.24 4.91 -27.16
N LEU A 87 46.31 6.09 -26.52
CA LEU A 87 45.25 7.10 -26.58
C LEU A 87 45.01 7.62 -28.01
N GLN A 88 46.09 7.84 -28.79
CA GLN A 88 46.00 8.25 -30.19
C GLN A 88 45.26 7.23 -31.07
N LYS A 89 45.32 5.94 -30.71
CA LYS A 89 44.65 4.84 -31.44
C LYS A 89 43.34 4.39 -30.81
N GLY A 90 42.86 5.05 -29.75
CA GLY A 90 41.64 4.67 -29.03
C GLY A 90 41.72 3.30 -28.33
N SER A 91 42.91 2.85 -27.94
CA SER A 91 43.12 1.56 -27.27
C SER A 91 42.70 1.61 -25.79
N ILE A 92 41.97 0.59 -25.34
CA ILE A 92 41.49 0.43 -23.95
C ILE A 92 42.66 0.25 -22.97
N ASP A 93 43.76 -0.38 -23.40
CA ASP A 93 44.91 -0.69 -22.54
C ASP A 93 45.68 0.57 -22.10
N ALA A 94 45.51 1.69 -22.81
CA ALA A 94 46.18 2.97 -22.54
C ALA A 94 45.91 3.49 -21.12
N ALA A 95 44.69 3.31 -20.61
CA ALA A 95 44.28 3.78 -19.29
C ALA A 95 45.06 3.09 -18.15
N SER A 96 45.45 1.83 -18.33
CA SER A 96 46.17 1.04 -17.32
C SER A 96 47.61 1.56 -17.09
N TYR A 97 48.28 1.98 -18.16
CA TYR A 97 49.63 2.54 -18.10
C TYR A 97 49.67 3.88 -17.35
N PHE A 98 48.72 4.76 -17.62
CA PHE A 98 48.63 6.05 -16.93
C PHE A 98 48.24 5.93 -15.47
N LYS A 99 47.33 5.01 -15.13
CA LYS A 99 46.91 4.80 -13.73
C LYS A 99 48.11 4.49 -12.83
N THR A 100 48.94 3.54 -13.26
CA THR A 100 50.15 3.13 -12.53
C THR A 100 51.12 4.31 -12.36
N LEU A 101 51.33 5.09 -13.42
CA LEU A 101 52.21 6.26 -13.37
C LEU A 101 51.69 7.35 -12.45
N LEU A 102 50.42 7.73 -12.59
CA LEU A 102 49.79 8.78 -11.78
C LEU A 102 49.82 8.44 -10.29
N ASP A 103 49.50 7.20 -9.92
CA ASP A 103 49.58 6.73 -8.53
C ASP A 103 51.03 6.81 -8.00
N SER A 104 52.02 6.36 -8.78
CA SER A 104 53.43 6.40 -8.37
C SER A 104 53.95 7.83 -8.18
N PHE A 105 53.61 8.75 -9.09
CA PHE A 105 54.03 10.15 -8.99
C PHE A 105 53.30 10.91 -7.90
N LYS A 106 52.07 10.51 -7.57
CA LYS A 106 51.34 11.06 -6.41
C LYS A 106 52.03 10.67 -5.12
N GLN A 107 52.46 9.42 -4.97
CA GLN A 107 53.24 8.97 -3.82
C GLN A 107 54.58 9.72 -3.70
N ALA A 108 55.23 9.99 -4.84
CA ALA A 108 56.46 10.77 -4.91
C ALA A 108 56.27 12.31 -4.83
N ALA A 109 55.03 12.78 -4.68
CA ALA A 109 54.65 14.20 -4.68
C ALA A 109 55.16 15.01 -5.89
N LYS A 110 55.23 14.38 -7.07
CA LYS A 110 55.71 15.00 -8.32
C LYS A 110 54.58 15.69 -9.09
N TRP A 111 54.01 16.74 -8.51
CA TRP A 111 52.80 17.41 -9.04
C TRP A 111 52.97 18.00 -10.44
N VAL A 112 54.15 18.53 -10.78
CA VAL A 112 54.44 19.05 -12.14
C VAL A 112 54.38 17.94 -13.20
N ILE A 113 54.81 16.73 -12.84
CA ILE A 113 54.77 15.57 -13.75
C ILE A 113 53.32 15.08 -13.90
N ILE A 114 52.57 15.04 -12.80
CA ILE A 114 51.14 14.70 -12.82
C ILE A 114 50.35 15.69 -13.69
N GLU A 115 50.60 16.98 -13.55
CA GLU A 115 50.00 18.02 -14.39
C GLU A 115 50.30 17.75 -15.88
N HIS A 116 51.56 17.52 -16.24
CA HIS A 116 51.96 17.23 -17.61
C HIS A 116 51.29 15.98 -18.19
N ILE A 117 51.28 14.88 -17.43
CA ILE A 117 50.65 13.62 -17.84
C ILE A 117 49.14 13.84 -18.04
N THR A 118 48.47 14.47 -17.08
CA THR A 118 47.02 14.71 -17.17
C THR A 118 46.64 15.69 -18.28
N ASP A 119 47.46 16.70 -18.58
CA ASP A 119 47.28 17.57 -19.74
C ASP A 119 47.28 16.78 -21.04
N ASN A 120 48.21 15.84 -21.18
CA ASN A 120 48.28 15.01 -22.39
C ASN A 120 47.13 14.00 -22.48
N ILE A 121 46.67 13.42 -21.37
CA ILE A 121 45.47 12.55 -21.37
C ILE A 121 44.23 13.33 -21.81
N LEU A 122 44.02 14.52 -21.24
CA LEU A 122 42.82 15.33 -21.45
C LEU A 122 42.73 15.97 -22.85
N LYS A 123 43.79 15.89 -23.67
CA LYS A 123 43.73 16.23 -25.10
C LYS A 123 42.84 15.28 -25.90
N PHE A 124 42.64 14.05 -25.42
CA PHE A 124 41.92 12.99 -26.13
C PHE A 124 40.50 12.70 -25.59
N GLY A 125 40.08 13.38 -24.52
CA GLY A 125 38.74 13.22 -23.94
C GLY A 125 38.63 13.69 -22.49
N GLU A 126 37.41 13.71 -21.95
CA GLU A 126 37.16 14.06 -20.54
C GLU A 126 37.22 12.83 -19.63
N ASP A 127 38.43 12.41 -19.27
CA ASP A 127 38.63 11.31 -18.33
C ASP A 127 38.51 11.78 -16.86
N ARG A 128 37.59 11.19 -16.10
CA ARG A 128 37.31 11.55 -14.70
C ARG A 128 38.51 11.30 -13.77
N TYR A 129 39.28 10.24 -14.00
CA TYR A 129 40.44 9.91 -13.18
C TYR A 129 41.55 10.93 -13.41
N ALA A 130 41.85 11.26 -14.67
CA ALA A 130 42.79 12.31 -15.04
C ALA A 130 42.35 13.69 -14.52
N LEU A 131 41.07 14.05 -14.60
CA LEU A 131 40.56 15.31 -14.05
C LEU A 131 40.79 15.43 -12.53
N ARG A 132 40.60 14.33 -11.76
CA ARG A 132 40.86 14.32 -10.31
C ARG A 132 42.34 14.54 -9.99
N PHE A 133 43.24 13.83 -10.67
CA PHE A 133 44.69 14.01 -10.50
C PHE A 133 45.14 15.40 -10.93
N LYS A 134 44.55 15.94 -12.00
CA LYS A 134 44.82 17.31 -12.45
C LYS A 134 44.38 18.34 -11.41
N ALA A 135 43.18 18.20 -10.85
CA ALA A 135 42.70 19.08 -9.78
C ALA A 135 43.64 19.07 -8.57
N GLU A 136 44.05 17.89 -8.12
CA GLU A 136 44.97 17.74 -6.99
C GLU A 136 46.37 18.33 -7.29
N ALA A 137 46.90 18.10 -8.50
CA ALA A 137 48.16 18.70 -8.93
C ALA A 137 48.10 20.23 -8.97
N LEU A 138 47.06 20.80 -9.58
CA LEU A 138 46.87 22.25 -9.65
C LEU A 138 46.71 22.88 -8.27
N GLU A 139 46.01 22.22 -7.34
CA GLU A 139 45.88 22.63 -5.94
C GLU A 139 47.25 22.66 -5.24
N LYS A 140 48.05 21.60 -5.38
CA LYS A 140 49.40 21.51 -4.78
C LYS A 140 50.39 22.48 -5.41
N LEU A 141 50.21 22.80 -6.69
CA LEU A 141 50.99 23.80 -7.44
C LEU A 141 50.48 25.24 -7.24
N LYS A 142 49.38 25.43 -6.49
CA LYS A 142 48.75 26.74 -6.24
C LYS A 142 48.30 27.48 -7.51
N LYS A 143 47.95 26.74 -8.56
CA LYS A 143 47.48 27.26 -9.86
C LYS A 143 45.96 27.48 -9.86
N ASN A 144 45.48 28.38 -9.00
CA ASN A 144 44.05 28.56 -8.74
C ASN A 144 43.22 28.94 -9.99
N LYS A 145 43.80 29.71 -10.93
CA LYS A 145 43.09 30.10 -12.17
C LYS A 145 42.78 28.90 -13.07
N GLU A 146 43.72 27.97 -13.16
CA GLU A 146 43.59 26.75 -13.97
C GLU A 146 42.76 25.67 -13.25
N LEU A 147 42.75 25.70 -11.91
CA LEU A 147 41.97 24.76 -11.09
C LEU A 147 40.45 24.93 -11.25
N LYS A 148 39.96 26.18 -11.35
CA LYS A 148 38.52 26.49 -11.46
C LYS A 148 37.79 25.73 -12.57
N PRO A 149 38.22 25.78 -13.86
CA PRO A 149 37.54 25.05 -14.92
C PRO A 149 37.58 23.53 -14.73
N ILE A 150 38.62 23.00 -14.09
CA ILE A 150 38.72 21.57 -13.78
C ILE A 150 37.73 21.18 -12.67
N LEU A 151 37.62 21.99 -11.62
CA LEU A 151 36.64 21.80 -10.56
C LEU A 151 35.20 21.91 -11.09
N GLU A 152 34.93 22.81 -12.04
CA GLU A 152 33.62 22.90 -12.68
C GLU A 152 33.25 21.60 -13.40
N LYS A 153 34.17 21.06 -14.22
CA LYS A 153 33.95 19.80 -14.94
C LYS A 153 33.72 18.65 -13.97
N LEU A 154 34.55 18.54 -12.93
CA LEU A 154 34.41 17.52 -11.90
C LEU A 154 33.08 17.64 -11.14
N ALA A 155 32.66 18.85 -10.77
CA ALA A 155 31.41 19.06 -10.04
C ALA A 155 30.17 18.71 -10.88
N LYS A 156 30.24 18.90 -12.21
CA LYS A 156 29.17 18.49 -13.14
C LYS A 156 29.11 16.96 -13.31
N GLN A 157 30.25 16.30 -13.46
CA GLN A 157 30.34 14.85 -13.66
C GLN A 157 30.10 14.05 -12.37
N ASP A 158 30.47 14.59 -11.21
CA ASP A 158 30.45 13.89 -9.93
C ASP A 158 29.56 14.62 -8.91
N ARG A 159 28.26 14.71 -9.22
CA ARG A 159 27.28 15.39 -8.37
C ARG A 159 27.15 14.77 -6.97
N LYS A 160 27.66 13.55 -6.73
CA LYS A 160 27.60 12.91 -5.41
C LYS A 160 28.81 13.22 -4.53
N ASN A 161 29.84 13.89 -5.05
CA ASN A 161 31.05 14.18 -4.29
C ASN A 161 30.98 15.57 -3.63
N PRO A 162 30.75 15.63 -2.30
CA PRO A 162 30.56 16.91 -1.60
C PRO A 162 31.84 17.74 -1.50
N GLU A 163 33.02 17.11 -1.49
CA GLU A 163 34.31 17.80 -1.43
C GLU A 163 34.57 18.61 -2.70
N ILE A 164 34.27 18.02 -3.86
CA ILE A 164 34.44 18.70 -5.15
C ILE A 164 33.44 19.87 -5.26
N ALA A 165 32.18 19.64 -4.87
CA ALA A 165 31.16 20.69 -4.85
C ALA A 165 31.53 21.84 -3.91
N LYS A 166 32.02 21.54 -2.69
CA LYS A 166 32.55 22.50 -1.73
C LYS A 166 33.69 23.31 -2.33
N LYS A 167 34.75 22.65 -2.83
CA LYS A 167 35.93 23.32 -3.40
C LYS A 167 35.56 24.23 -4.56
N TYR A 168 34.70 23.75 -5.45
CA TYR A 168 34.23 24.53 -6.58
C TYR A 168 33.43 25.75 -6.12
N ALA A 169 32.44 25.56 -5.23
CA ALA A 169 31.61 26.63 -4.69
C ALA A 169 32.46 27.76 -4.08
N LEU A 170 33.45 27.41 -3.24
CA LEU A 170 34.36 28.38 -2.63
C LEU A 170 35.21 29.11 -3.67
N ALA A 171 35.65 28.43 -4.73
CA ALA A 171 36.48 29.04 -5.76
C ALA A 171 35.74 30.07 -6.64
N ILE A 172 34.41 29.96 -6.74
CA ILE A 172 33.58 30.87 -7.56
C ILE A 172 32.72 31.83 -6.73
N LEU A 173 32.83 31.81 -5.40
CA LEU A 173 31.95 32.58 -4.51
C LEU A 173 31.95 34.08 -4.81
N ASP A 174 33.13 34.66 -5.08
CA ASP A 174 33.30 36.08 -5.39
C ASP A 174 32.94 36.43 -6.85
N GLU A 175 32.90 35.44 -7.75
CA GLU A 175 32.66 35.64 -9.19
C GLU A 175 31.19 35.43 -9.56
N ASN A 176 30.57 34.39 -9.02
CA ASN A 176 29.18 34.02 -9.28
C ASN A 176 28.55 33.40 -8.03
N LYS A 177 28.02 34.29 -7.19
CA LYS A 177 27.41 33.95 -5.91
C LYS A 177 26.23 32.97 -6.05
N GLU A 178 25.35 33.15 -7.03
CA GLU A 178 24.18 32.26 -7.22
C GLU A 178 24.60 30.82 -7.54
N LYS A 179 25.54 30.66 -8.48
CA LYS A 179 26.08 29.35 -8.84
C LYS A 179 26.86 28.76 -7.67
N ALA A 180 27.65 29.55 -6.94
CA ALA A 180 28.39 29.12 -5.76
C ALA A 180 27.45 28.56 -4.68
N VAL A 181 26.37 29.28 -4.36
CA VAL A 181 25.36 28.88 -3.37
C VAL A 181 24.70 27.56 -3.77
N THR A 182 24.47 27.31 -5.06
CA THR A 182 23.89 26.04 -5.54
C THR A 182 24.77 24.84 -5.19
N TYR A 183 26.06 24.90 -5.49
CA TYR A 183 27.02 23.84 -5.14
C TYR A 183 27.29 23.78 -3.63
N LEU A 184 27.21 24.91 -2.93
CA LEU A 184 27.32 24.96 -1.47
C LEU A 184 26.17 24.19 -0.80
N LYS A 185 24.93 24.42 -1.26
CA LYS A 185 23.73 23.69 -0.78
C LYS A 185 23.87 22.18 -1.01
N GLN A 186 24.35 21.78 -2.19
CA GLN A 186 24.61 20.37 -2.52
C GLN A 186 25.65 19.74 -1.57
N ALA A 187 26.74 20.44 -1.27
CA ALA A 187 27.75 19.97 -0.33
C ALA A 187 27.18 19.87 1.10
N ILE A 188 26.53 20.93 1.60
CA ILE A 188 25.89 20.99 2.92
C ILE A 188 24.91 19.83 3.12
N GLU A 189 24.03 19.61 2.15
CA GLU A 189 23.05 18.52 2.22
C GLU A 189 23.72 17.15 2.31
N THR A 190 24.75 16.93 1.50
CA THR A 190 25.45 15.65 1.45
C THR A 190 26.26 15.41 2.73
N PHE A 191 26.94 16.43 3.27
CA PHE A 191 27.64 16.35 4.56
C PHE A 191 26.67 16.09 5.73
N ALA A 192 25.50 16.75 5.73
CA ALA A 192 24.46 16.50 6.72
C ALA A 192 23.94 15.05 6.67
N LYS A 193 23.73 14.50 5.46
CA LYS A 193 23.30 13.10 5.25
C LYS A 193 24.36 12.08 5.64
N THR A 194 25.63 12.38 5.37
CA THR A 194 26.77 11.49 5.67
C THR A 194 27.30 11.64 7.10
N LYS A 195 26.76 12.59 7.88
CA LYS A 195 27.17 12.92 9.26
C LYS A 195 28.59 13.47 9.37
N ASP A 196 29.11 14.05 8.30
CA ASP A 196 30.38 14.75 8.29
C ASP A 196 30.17 16.20 8.76
N TYR A 197 29.98 16.36 10.07
CA TYR A 197 29.63 17.65 10.67
C TYR A 197 30.79 18.64 10.66
N ASP A 198 32.03 18.17 10.64
CA ASP A 198 33.21 19.04 10.58
C ASP A 198 33.24 19.79 9.25
N GLN A 199 33.03 19.08 8.14
CA GLN A 199 32.93 19.70 6.81
C GLN A 199 31.69 20.58 6.67
N PHE A 200 30.56 20.18 7.26
CA PHE A 200 29.33 20.98 7.29
C PHE A 200 29.55 22.32 8.00
N GLU A 201 30.16 22.30 9.18
CA GLU A 201 30.35 23.48 10.03
C GLU A 201 31.31 24.51 9.41
N GLU A 202 32.24 24.06 8.56
CA GLU A 202 33.13 24.94 7.81
C GLU A 202 32.38 25.83 6.80
N ILE A 203 31.34 25.28 6.15
CA ILE A 203 30.63 25.96 5.06
C ILE A 203 29.26 26.52 5.45
N TRP A 204 28.70 26.11 6.60
CA TRP A 204 27.41 26.62 7.08
C TRP A 204 27.41 28.15 7.28
N PRO A 205 28.41 28.78 7.94
CA PRO A 205 28.44 30.24 8.07
C PRO A 205 28.52 30.94 6.71
N ILE A 206 29.24 30.36 5.75
CA ILE A 206 29.37 30.89 4.38
C ILE A 206 28.01 30.86 3.69
N PHE A 207 27.25 29.78 3.85
CA PHE A 207 25.87 29.69 3.37
C PHE A 207 24.98 30.75 4.02
N VAL A 208 25.04 30.90 5.35
CA VAL A 208 24.26 31.90 6.09
C VAL A 208 24.55 33.31 5.58
N THR A 209 25.81 33.68 5.38
CA THR A 209 26.15 35.02 4.84
C THR A 209 25.62 35.24 3.42
N ASN A 210 25.44 34.18 2.63
CA ASN A 210 25.15 34.29 1.21
C ASN A 210 23.70 33.98 0.82
N SER A 211 22.95 33.23 1.63
CA SER A 211 21.63 32.68 1.30
C SER A 211 20.78 32.35 2.56
N TYR A 212 20.86 33.15 3.63
CA TYR A 212 20.11 32.93 4.88
C TYR A 212 18.58 32.91 4.72
N ASP A 213 18.08 33.52 3.65
CA ASP A 213 16.67 33.67 3.30
C ASP A 213 16.04 32.41 2.65
N ASP A 214 16.87 31.43 2.25
CA ASP A 214 16.38 30.14 1.75
C ASP A 214 15.94 29.22 2.90
N ILE A 215 14.76 29.53 3.45
CA ILE A 215 14.16 28.80 4.57
C ILE A 215 13.76 27.38 4.17
N GLN A 216 13.40 27.13 2.90
CA GLN A 216 13.05 25.79 2.43
C GLN A 216 14.27 24.85 2.51
N PHE A 217 15.45 25.36 2.14
CA PHE A 217 16.69 24.61 2.29
C PHE A 217 17.05 24.40 3.77
N VAL A 218 16.91 25.42 4.63
CA VAL A 218 17.14 25.28 6.08
C VAL A 218 16.24 24.20 6.70
N GLU A 219 14.96 24.15 6.33
CA GLU A 219 14.01 23.13 6.80
C GLU A 219 14.33 21.72 6.27
N LYS A 220 14.91 21.63 5.07
CA LYS A 220 15.45 20.37 4.54
C LYS A 220 16.59 19.86 5.42
N ILE A 221 17.54 20.72 5.77
CA ILE A 221 18.66 20.37 6.66
C ILE A 221 18.17 20.02 8.06
N GLU A 222 17.20 20.77 8.60
CA GLU A 222 16.56 20.45 9.89
C GLU A 222 15.99 19.03 9.91
N ARG A 223 15.24 18.63 8.87
CA ARG A 223 14.68 17.27 8.78
C ARG A 223 15.76 16.19 8.79
N ILE A 224 16.86 16.42 8.06
CA ILE A 224 18.01 15.49 8.01
C ILE A 224 18.64 15.35 9.42
N LEU A 225 18.92 16.47 10.09
CA LEU A 225 19.54 16.48 11.42
C LEU A 225 18.63 15.87 12.48
N LEU A 226 17.32 16.10 12.42
CA LEU A 226 16.34 15.47 13.31
C LEU A 226 16.26 13.96 13.09
N GLY A 227 16.34 13.50 11.84
CA GLY A 227 16.45 12.07 11.51
C GLY A 227 17.68 11.42 12.17
N HIS A 228 18.76 12.18 12.32
CA HIS A 228 19.98 11.75 13.00
C HIS A 228 19.99 12.01 14.52
N ARG A 229 18.90 12.55 15.08
CA ARG A 229 18.76 12.91 16.52
C ARG A 229 19.72 14.00 17.01
N GLU A 230 20.23 14.84 16.11
CA GLU A 230 21.23 15.90 16.39
C GLU A 230 20.59 17.23 16.83
N LYS A 231 19.77 17.20 17.89
CA LYS A 231 19.00 18.38 18.34
C LYS A 231 19.88 19.55 18.81
N THR A 232 20.99 19.25 19.48
CA THR A 232 21.89 20.28 20.02
C THR A 232 22.62 21.04 18.91
N ARG A 233 23.13 20.33 17.90
CA ARG A 233 23.76 20.94 16.73
C ARG A 233 22.77 21.78 15.92
N LEU A 234 21.57 21.25 15.72
CA LEU A 234 20.49 21.96 15.03
C LEU A 234 20.21 23.33 15.67
N ALA A 235 20.06 23.39 17.00
CA ALA A 235 19.88 24.67 17.70
C ALA A 235 21.07 25.62 17.46
N GLY A 236 22.30 25.09 17.51
CA GLY A 236 23.53 25.83 17.19
C GLY A 236 23.54 26.40 15.77
N TYR A 237 23.07 25.65 14.77
CA TYR A 237 23.04 26.07 13.38
C TYR A 237 21.93 27.08 13.05
N LEU A 238 20.85 27.10 13.84
CA LEU A 238 19.78 28.08 13.71
C LEU A 238 20.15 29.45 14.27
N TYR A 239 21.01 29.54 15.30
CA TYR A 239 21.40 30.82 15.89
C TYR A 239 22.03 31.81 14.88
N PRO A 240 23.01 31.43 14.04
CA PRO A 240 23.58 32.30 13.02
C PRO A 240 22.56 32.87 12.03
N LEU A 241 21.47 32.15 11.75
CA LEU A 241 20.40 32.61 10.85
C LEU A 241 19.58 33.74 11.46
N VAL A 242 19.58 33.91 12.78
CA VAL A 242 18.77 34.96 13.46
C VAL A 242 19.33 36.36 13.19
N GLU A 243 20.65 36.52 13.13
CA GLU A 243 21.29 37.84 13.06
C GLU A 243 21.00 38.62 11.76
N PRO A 244 21.07 38.02 10.55
CA PRO A 244 20.69 38.71 9.32
C PRO A 244 19.27 39.29 9.35
N PHE A 245 18.29 38.52 9.84
CA PHE A 245 16.90 38.99 9.94
C PHE A 245 16.70 40.09 10.99
N LYS A 246 17.52 40.11 12.05
CA LYS A 246 17.52 41.22 13.01
C LYS A 246 18.03 42.52 12.40
N ILE A 247 19.06 42.45 11.56
CA ILE A 247 19.61 43.62 10.87
C ILE A 247 18.59 44.21 9.91
N THR A 248 17.81 43.36 9.23
CA THR A 248 16.72 43.80 8.35
C THR A 248 15.42 44.13 9.07
N GLU A 249 15.40 44.07 10.41
CA GLU A 249 14.20 44.27 11.26
C GLU A 249 13.01 43.36 10.89
N ASP A 250 13.28 42.19 10.31
CA ASP A 250 12.27 41.18 10.02
C ASP A 250 11.95 40.39 11.29
N TRP A 251 11.21 41.04 12.20
CA TRP A 251 10.90 40.50 13.52
C TRP A 251 10.10 39.20 13.45
N ASP A 252 9.30 39.00 12.40
CA ASP A 252 8.53 37.77 12.20
C ASP A 252 9.44 36.57 11.97
N ARG A 253 10.43 36.70 11.08
CA ARG A 253 11.43 35.64 10.84
C ARG A 253 12.32 35.41 12.07
N VAL A 254 12.68 36.47 12.78
CA VAL A 254 13.43 36.36 14.04
C VAL A 254 12.64 35.58 15.09
N ILE A 255 11.36 35.92 15.31
CA ILE A 255 10.47 35.19 16.23
C ILE A 255 10.34 33.72 15.80
N TYR A 256 10.16 33.45 14.51
CA TYR A 256 10.07 32.10 13.97
C TYR A 256 11.30 31.25 14.31
N LEU A 257 12.50 31.77 14.02
CA LEU A 257 13.76 31.06 14.29
C LEU A 257 14.01 30.88 15.79
N LEU A 258 13.72 31.89 16.61
CA LEU A 258 13.85 31.79 18.07
C LEU A 258 12.88 30.77 18.68
N LYS A 259 11.66 30.67 18.16
CA LYS A 259 10.70 29.62 18.56
C LYS A 259 11.22 28.24 18.19
N LYS A 260 11.77 28.04 16.98
CA LYS A 260 12.42 26.77 16.59
C LYS A 260 13.59 26.41 17.49
N ILE A 261 14.45 27.38 17.81
CA ILE A 261 15.56 27.18 18.75
C ILE A 261 15.01 26.71 20.11
N LEU A 262 13.95 27.34 20.63
CA LEU A 262 13.32 26.98 21.91
C LEU A 262 12.57 25.64 21.89
N ASP A 263 12.13 25.15 20.72
CA ASP A 263 11.57 23.81 20.59
C ASP A 263 12.65 22.73 20.79
N HIS A 264 13.88 22.99 20.34
CA HIS A 264 15.02 22.08 20.49
C HIS A 264 15.83 22.31 21.78
N GLU A 265 15.85 23.54 22.30
CA GLU A 265 16.52 23.97 23.53
C GLU A 265 15.59 24.77 24.47
N PRO A 266 14.59 24.15 25.12
CA PRO A 266 13.56 24.85 25.91
C PRO A 266 14.05 25.61 27.15
N VAL A 267 15.26 25.28 27.61
CA VAL A 267 15.92 25.86 28.78
C VAL A 267 16.85 27.02 28.43
N SER A 268 16.95 27.39 27.14
CA SER A 268 17.83 28.47 26.69
C SER A 268 17.35 29.84 27.18
N ASN A 269 17.99 30.35 28.24
CA ASN A 269 17.75 31.71 28.73
C ASN A 269 18.10 32.76 27.67
N LYS A 270 19.12 32.49 26.84
CA LYS A 270 19.54 33.37 25.75
C LYS A 270 18.41 33.54 24.74
N ALA A 271 17.83 32.44 24.24
CA ALA A 271 16.74 32.52 23.28
C ALA A 271 15.45 33.11 23.88
N ARG A 272 15.12 32.79 25.15
CA ARG A 272 13.96 33.39 25.85
C ARG A 272 14.09 34.92 25.97
N ASN A 273 15.23 35.41 26.44
CA ASN A 273 15.46 36.84 26.60
C ASN A 273 15.46 37.58 25.27
N GLU A 274 16.07 36.96 24.24
CA GLU A 274 16.07 37.52 22.90
C GLU A 274 14.65 37.59 22.33
N LEU A 275 13.82 36.56 22.53
CA LEU A 275 12.42 36.55 22.11
C LEU A 275 11.60 37.65 22.78
N ILE A 276 11.79 37.86 24.10
CA ILE A 276 11.16 38.98 24.82
C ILE A 276 11.56 40.32 24.22
N ARG A 277 12.86 40.51 23.92
CA ARG A 277 13.36 41.74 23.31
C ARG A 277 12.73 41.99 21.95
N VAL A 278 12.64 40.96 21.12
CA VAL A 278 12.05 41.05 19.77
C VAL A 278 10.55 41.33 19.85
N TYR A 279 9.82 40.73 20.80
CA TYR A 279 8.42 41.08 21.04
C TYR A 279 8.25 42.55 21.45
N LYS A 280 9.15 43.09 22.30
CA LYS A 280 9.10 44.52 22.66
C LYS A 280 9.33 45.44 21.46
N LEU A 281 10.23 45.07 20.56
CA LEU A 281 10.49 45.82 19.32
C LEU A 281 9.30 45.74 18.36
N LYS A 282 8.79 44.53 18.11
CA LYS A 282 7.67 44.29 17.19
C LYS A 282 6.38 45.00 17.64
N TYR A 283 6.09 44.97 18.94
CA TYR A 283 4.84 45.48 19.50
C TYR A 283 5.03 46.79 20.28
N ALA A 284 6.04 47.60 19.91
CA ALA A 284 6.41 48.82 20.65
C ALA A 284 5.24 49.82 20.84
N ASN A 285 4.30 49.84 19.90
CA ASN A 285 3.12 50.72 19.93
C ASN A 285 1.89 50.10 20.61
N HIS A 286 1.99 48.87 21.14
CA HIS A 286 0.84 48.14 21.66
C HIS A 286 0.44 48.62 23.06
N SER A 287 -0.84 48.95 23.24
CA SER A 287 -1.36 49.63 24.45
C SER A 287 -1.14 48.85 25.77
N LEU A 288 -1.15 47.51 25.73
CA LEU A 288 -1.00 46.60 26.89
C LEU A 288 0.25 45.69 26.84
N LEU A 289 1.30 46.07 26.11
CA LEU A 289 2.47 45.20 25.87
C LEU A 289 3.10 44.68 27.18
N GLU A 290 3.43 45.57 28.11
CA GLU A 290 4.13 45.20 29.35
C GLU A 290 3.25 44.33 30.26
N ASP A 291 1.94 44.55 30.27
CA ASP A 291 1.01 43.74 31.07
C ASP A 291 0.89 42.32 30.50
N PHE A 292 0.77 42.18 29.17
CA PHE A 292 0.75 40.86 28.55
C PHE A 292 2.07 40.11 28.66
N LEU A 293 3.21 40.80 28.60
CA LEU A 293 4.52 40.18 28.88
C LEU A 293 4.58 39.66 30.33
N LYS A 294 4.11 40.43 31.32
CA LYS A 294 4.03 39.98 32.72
C LYS A 294 3.09 38.79 32.89
N MET A 295 1.87 38.87 32.34
CA MET A 295 0.86 37.81 32.43
C MET A 295 1.31 36.50 31.77
N SER A 296 2.15 36.56 30.73
CA SER A 296 2.66 35.39 30.04
C SER A 296 3.67 34.56 30.85
N GLU A 297 4.28 35.16 31.87
CA GLU A 297 5.44 34.60 32.59
C GLU A 297 6.63 34.21 31.69
N LEU A 298 6.77 34.80 30.48
CA LEU A 298 7.83 34.40 29.53
C LEU A 298 9.26 34.59 30.07
N GLY A 299 9.47 35.56 30.96
CA GLY A 299 10.73 35.76 31.67
C GLY A 299 10.99 34.76 32.81
N ASN A 300 10.03 33.90 33.16
CA ASN A 300 10.17 32.92 34.22
C ASN A 300 10.77 31.60 33.69
N ASN A 301 12.07 31.41 33.93
CA ASN A 301 12.81 30.25 33.42
C ASN A 301 12.34 28.90 33.99
N ARG A 302 11.58 28.90 35.09
CA ARG A 302 11.00 27.69 35.69
C ARG A 302 9.72 27.23 34.99
N LYS A 303 9.11 28.09 34.18
CA LYS A 303 7.87 27.78 33.46
C LYS A 303 8.17 27.21 32.07
N PRO A 304 7.31 26.29 31.56
CA PRO A 304 7.45 25.76 30.21
C PRO A 304 7.35 26.87 29.15
N VAL A 305 8.43 27.09 28.38
CA VAL A 305 8.53 28.23 27.45
C VAL A 305 7.39 28.27 26.43
N LYS A 306 6.99 27.10 25.91
CA LYS A 306 5.91 26.98 24.92
C LYS A 306 4.58 27.49 25.43
N VAL A 307 4.27 27.23 26.71
CA VAL A 307 3.04 27.72 27.36
C VAL A 307 3.09 29.24 27.53
N CYS A 308 4.24 29.77 27.96
CA CYS A 308 4.44 31.20 28.11
C CYS A 308 4.32 31.96 26.77
N ILE A 309 4.97 31.46 25.70
CA ILE A 309 4.86 32.03 24.35
C ILE A 309 3.41 32.02 23.89
N SER A 310 2.72 30.89 24.02
CA SER A 310 1.31 30.78 23.62
C SER A 310 0.41 31.74 24.38
N ASN A 311 0.62 31.90 25.69
CA ASN A 311 -0.13 32.86 26.50
C ASN A 311 0.12 34.31 26.05
N PHE A 312 1.37 34.67 25.75
CA PHE A 312 1.69 36.01 25.23
C PHE A 312 1.03 36.26 23.87
N GLU A 313 1.27 35.38 22.89
CA GLU A 313 0.79 35.52 21.52
C GLU A 313 -0.75 35.51 21.42
N ARG A 314 -1.43 34.77 22.31
CA ARG A 314 -2.91 34.78 22.39
C ARG A 314 -3.46 36.11 22.91
N ASN A 315 -2.73 36.80 23.76
CA ASN A 315 -3.21 37.99 24.44
C ASN A 315 -2.81 39.29 23.71
N ILE A 316 -1.61 39.34 23.11
CA ILE A 316 -1.04 40.52 22.43
C ILE A 316 -1.83 41.00 21.20
N VAL A 317 -2.88 40.26 20.82
CA VAL A 317 -3.79 40.62 19.72
C VAL A 317 -4.95 41.49 20.20
N PHE A 318 -5.14 41.68 21.51
CA PHE A 318 -6.15 42.58 22.07
C PHE A 318 -5.60 44.01 22.18
N ASP A 319 -5.66 44.75 21.06
CA ASP A 319 -5.27 46.16 21.00
C ASP A 319 -6.32 47.03 20.32
N THR A 320 -6.21 48.34 20.51
CA THR A 320 -7.04 49.33 19.81
C THR A 320 -6.87 49.19 18.30
N GLY A 321 -7.99 49.15 17.57
CA GLY A 321 -8.03 48.97 16.12
C GLY A 321 -8.17 47.52 15.66
N ASN A 322 -7.85 46.54 16.50
CA ASN A 322 -7.95 45.12 16.15
C ASN A 322 -9.39 44.61 16.18
N TYR A 323 -9.64 43.52 15.46
CA TYR A 323 -10.96 42.89 15.35
C TYR A 323 -11.06 41.65 16.22
N VAL A 324 -12.27 41.39 16.68
CA VAL A 324 -12.61 40.27 17.56
C VAL A 324 -13.94 39.67 17.13
N LEU A 325 -14.13 38.38 17.39
CA LEU A 325 -15.35 37.63 17.14
C LEU A 325 -15.94 37.19 18.48
N HIS A 326 -17.17 37.60 18.76
CA HIS A 326 -17.95 37.08 19.87
C HIS A 326 -18.97 36.06 19.35
N ARG A 327 -19.14 34.94 20.07
CA ARG A 327 -20.04 33.84 19.67
C ARG A 327 -21.46 34.30 19.31
N ASN A 328 -22.00 35.28 20.05
CA ASN A 328 -23.38 35.74 19.87
C ASN A 328 -23.50 37.11 19.21
N TRP A 329 -22.43 37.92 19.20
CA TRP A 329 -22.51 39.32 18.72
C TRP A 329 -21.77 39.51 17.39
N GLY A 330 -21.14 38.45 16.88
CA GLY A 330 -20.39 38.49 15.64
C GLY A 330 -19.10 39.27 15.77
N VAL A 331 -18.62 39.79 14.64
CA VAL A 331 -17.39 40.57 14.56
C VAL A 331 -17.59 41.93 15.22
N GLY A 332 -16.59 42.38 15.97
CA GLY A 332 -16.50 43.72 16.53
C GLY A 332 -15.07 44.26 16.46
N LYS A 333 -14.95 45.59 16.57
CA LYS A 333 -13.67 46.32 16.54
C LYS A 333 -13.35 46.89 17.91
N ILE A 334 -12.14 46.69 18.42
CA ILE A 334 -11.70 47.32 19.67
C ILE A 334 -11.45 48.80 19.39
N VAL A 335 -12.20 49.68 20.04
CA VAL A 335 -12.16 51.14 19.76
C VAL A 335 -11.23 51.86 20.72
N SER A 336 -11.17 51.40 21.96
CA SER A 336 -10.30 51.97 22.99
C SER A 336 -10.08 50.99 24.15
N ILE A 337 -9.07 51.30 24.95
CA ILE A 337 -8.70 50.58 26.16
C ILE A 337 -8.70 51.59 27.32
N SER A 338 -9.10 51.16 28.52
CA SER A 338 -9.09 52.04 29.69
C SER A 338 -7.67 52.52 30.03
N PRO A 339 -7.49 53.73 30.59
CA PRO A 339 -6.15 54.27 30.90
C PRO A 339 -5.31 53.39 31.85
N ASN A 340 -5.97 52.57 32.66
CA ASN A 340 -5.37 51.61 33.60
C ASN A 340 -5.31 50.17 33.03
N GLY A 341 -5.74 49.95 31.78
CA GLY A 341 -5.58 48.69 31.05
C GLY A 341 -6.46 47.52 31.51
N ASP A 342 -7.42 47.74 32.41
CA ASP A 342 -8.27 46.71 32.99
C ASP A 342 -9.53 46.39 32.17
N SER A 343 -9.91 47.26 31.24
CA SER A 343 -11.11 47.12 30.41
C SER A 343 -10.85 47.52 28.95
N ILE A 344 -11.50 46.82 28.02
CA ILE A 344 -11.54 47.16 26.60
C ILE A 344 -12.95 47.56 26.17
N PHE A 345 -13.06 48.42 25.16
CA PHE A 345 -14.31 48.87 24.58
C PHE A 345 -14.41 48.38 23.14
N VAL A 346 -15.47 47.60 22.84
CA VAL A 346 -15.64 46.93 21.54
C VAL A 346 -16.92 47.40 20.86
N ASP A 347 -16.80 47.73 19.57
CA ASP A 347 -17.89 48.05 18.68
C ASP A 347 -18.33 46.82 17.88
N PHE A 348 -19.42 46.18 18.30
CA PHE A 348 -20.13 45.18 17.49
C PHE A 348 -21.13 45.87 16.56
N LYS A 349 -21.70 45.12 15.62
CA LYS A 349 -22.68 45.64 14.66
C LYS A 349 -23.89 46.27 15.36
N ASP A 350 -24.45 45.57 16.35
CA ASP A 350 -25.67 46.01 17.06
C ASP A 350 -25.39 46.57 18.46
N LYS A 351 -24.12 46.60 18.89
CA LYS A 351 -23.69 47.07 20.21
C LYS A 351 -22.42 47.90 20.12
N LYS A 352 -22.59 49.22 20.17
CA LYS A 352 -21.49 50.19 20.16
C LYS A 352 -20.94 50.43 21.57
N ASN A 353 -19.64 50.66 21.66
CA ASN A 353 -18.88 50.97 22.86
C ASN A 353 -19.10 49.99 24.03
N HIS A 354 -19.18 48.68 23.72
CA HIS A 354 -19.45 47.66 24.73
C HIS A 354 -18.22 47.43 25.61
N LYS A 355 -18.34 47.70 26.92
CA LYS A 355 -17.26 47.53 27.89
C LYS A 355 -17.11 46.08 28.34
N LEU A 356 -15.90 45.54 28.26
CA LEU A 356 -15.51 44.23 28.79
C LEU A 356 -14.24 44.37 29.63
N SER A 357 -14.11 43.61 30.73
CA SER A 357 -12.82 43.50 31.41
C SER A 357 -11.82 42.73 30.54
N ILE A 358 -10.52 42.96 30.72
CA ILE A 358 -9.50 42.27 29.91
C ILE A 358 -9.60 40.73 30.05
N GLN A 359 -9.91 40.24 31.25
CA GLN A 359 -10.09 38.81 31.51
C GLN A 359 -11.35 38.26 30.81
N MET A 360 -12.44 39.02 30.77
CA MET A 360 -13.65 38.65 30.04
C MET A 360 -13.39 38.66 28.53
N ALA A 361 -12.64 39.65 28.03
CA ALA A 361 -12.26 39.71 26.63
C ALA A 361 -11.47 38.46 26.20
N ILE A 362 -10.43 38.11 26.95
CA ILE A 362 -9.60 36.92 26.68
C ILE A 362 -10.41 35.62 26.68
N THR A 363 -11.45 35.52 27.52
CA THR A 363 -12.25 34.29 27.66
C THR A 363 -13.45 34.19 26.72
N SER A 364 -13.99 35.32 26.26
CA SER A 364 -15.24 35.36 25.47
C SER A 364 -15.06 35.78 24.00
N LEU A 365 -13.91 36.35 23.65
CA LEU A 365 -13.63 36.88 22.32
C LEU A 365 -12.53 36.06 21.63
N LYS A 366 -12.74 35.76 20.34
CA LYS A 366 -11.72 35.21 19.45
C LYS A 366 -11.12 36.34 18.61
N PRO A 367 -9.82 36.64 18.71
CA PRO A 367 -9.15 37.64 17.88
C PRO A 367 -9.26 37.30 16.39
N LEU A 368 -9.46 38.31 15.53
CA LEU A 368 -9.47 38.19 14.08
C LEU A 368 -8.43 39.14 13.47
N LYS A 369 -7.68 38.67 12.47
CA LYS A 369 -6.78 39.51 11.68
C LYS A 369 -7.60 40.49 10.80
N GLY A 370 -7.03 41.64 10.47
CA GLY A 370 -7.73 42.66 9.67
C GLY A 370 -8.10 42.20 8.25
N ASP A 371 -7.31 41.31 7.68
CA ASP A 371 -7.51 40.68 6.36
C ASP A 371 -8.45 39.47 6.40
N HIS A 372 -8.91 39.05 7.58
CA HIS A 372 -9.81 37.92 7.73
C HIS A 372 -11.15 38.18 7.01
N ILE A 373 -11.68 37.18 6.29
CA ILE A 373 -12.88 37.30 5.45
C ILE A 373 -14.10 37.85 6.20
N TRP A 374 -14.30 37.47 7.47
CA TRP A 374 -15.37 38.04 8.32
C TRP A 374 -15.14 39.47 8.79
N VAL A 375 -13.89 39.94 8.89
CA VAL A 375 -13.61 41.36 9.10
C VAL A 375 -13.97 42.13 7.83
N ARG A 376 -13.54 41.65 6.66
CA ARG A 376 -13.96 42.23 5.38
C ARG A 376 -15.47 42.24 5.21
N PHE A 377 -16.15 41.16 5.56
CA PHE A 377 -17.61 41.07 5.51
C PHE A 377 -18.30 42.03 6.49
N TYR A 378 -17.66 42.33 7.63
CA TYR A 378 -18.13 43.32 8.60
C TYR A 378 -17.95 44.76 8.08
N GLU A 379 -16.82 45.05 7.42
CA GLU A 379 -16.52 46.38 6.88
C GLU A 379 -17.24 46.68 5.56
N ASP A 380 -17.22 45.73 4.62
CA ASP A 380 -17.82 45.81 3.30
C ASP A 380 -18.41 44.45 2.90
N LYS A 381 -19.67 44.25 3.30
CA LYS A 381 -20.44 43.07 2.92
C LYS A 381 -20.58 42.91 1.39
N GLY A 382 -20.65 44.01 0.64
CA GLY A 382 -20.93 43.98 -0.80
C GLY A 382 -19.83 43.30 -1.59
N SER A 383 -18.56 43.62 -1.32
CA SER A 383 -17.43 43.03 -2.04
C SER A 383 -17.29 41.52 -1.79
N VAL A 384 -17.50 41.05 -0.56
CA VAL A 384 -17.39 39.61 -0.24
C VAL A 384 -18.52 38.80 -0.88
N VAL A 385 -19.74 39.35 -0.96
CA VAL A 385 -20.85 38.70 -1.67
C VAL A 385 -20.56 38.63 -3.17
N SER A 386 -20.06 39.71 -3.77
CA SER A 386 -19.65 39.73 -5.18
C SER A 386 -18.55 38.70 -5.47
N LEU A 387 -17.56 38.57 -4.59
CA LEU A 387 -16.50 37.58 -4.69
C LEU A 387 -17.07 36.15 -4.70
N PHE A 388 -17.98 35.85 -3.79
CA PHE A 388 -18.65 34.53 -3.73
C PHE A 388 -19.42 34.19 -5.01
N GLU A 389 -20.07 35.18 -5.63
CA GLU A 389 -20.91 34.98 -6.82
C GLU A 389 -20.11 34.91 -8.13
N SER A 390 -19.01 35.69 -8.25
CA SER A 390 -18.27 35.87 -9.50
C SER A 390 -16.94 35.12 -9.58
N ASP A 391 -16.26 34.88 -8.46
CA ASP A 391 -14.95 34.22 -8.39
C ASP A 391 -14.87 33.27 -7.20
N LEU A 392 -15.37 32.05 -7.41
CA LEU A 392 -15.43 31.03 -6.38
C LEU A 392 -14.04 30.54 -5.93
N PRO A 393 -13.03 30.34 -6.81
CA PRO A 393 -11.64 30.09 -6.39
C PRO A 393 -11.08 31.18 -5.47
N GLY A 394 -11.25 32.46 -5.85
CA GLY A 394 -10.84 33.60 -5.05
C GLY A 394 -11.54 33.65 -3.68
N PHE A 395 -12.83 33.34 -3.63
CA PHE A 395 -13.57 33.21 -2.38
C PHE A 395 -13.00 32.09 -1.49
N PHE A 396 -12.71 30.91 -2.03
CA PHE A 396 -12.13 29.81 -1.25
C PHE A 396 -10.73 30.13 -0.76
N LYS A 397 -9.93 30.85 -1.56
CA LYS A 397 -8.63 31.37 -1.11
C LYS A 397 -8.80 32.24 0.13
N GLU A 398 -9.62 33.28 0.08
CA GLU A 398 -9.82 34.19 1.22
C GLU A 398 -10.45 33.50 2.44
N LEU A 399 -11.39 32.59 2.19
CA LEU A 399 -12.01 31.81 3.26
C LEU A 399 -10.97 30.93 3.94
N LEU A 400 -10.22 30.13 3.19
CA LEU A 400 -9.26 29.19 3.77
C LEU A 400 -8.09 29.92 4.43
N THR A 401 -7.54 30.99 3.84
CA THR A 401 -6.45 31.78 4.47
C THR A 401 -6.89 32.40 5.80
N SER A 402 -8.17 32.71 5.94
CA SER A 402 -8.75 33.22 7.20
C SER A 402 -8.85 32.14 8.29
N PHE A 403 -8.89 30.87 7.90
CA PHE A 403 -8.99 29.70 8.77
C PHE A 403 -7.70 28.85 8.68
N ASP A 404 -6.54 29.49 8.80
CA ASP A 404 -5.24 28.80 8.85
C ASP A 404 -4.95 27.90 7.63
N ASN A 405 -5.41 28.32 6.46
CA ASN A 405 -5.27 27.64 5.17
C ASN A 405 -5.99 26.28 5.06
N HIS A 406 -6.82 25.87 6.03
CA HIS A 406 -7.57 24.62 5.94
C HIS A 406 -8.91 24.67 6.67
N MET A 407 -9.91 23.96 6.14
CA MET A 407 -11.22 23.83 6.81
C MET A 407 -11.86 22.47 6.53
N LEU A 408 -12.61 21.95 7.51
CA LEU A 408 -13.49 20.81 7.28
C LEU A 408 -14.71 21.23 6.46
N VAL A 409 -15.24 20.31 5.65
CA VAL A 409 -16.46 20.54 4.86
C VAL A 409 -17.65 20.91 5.75
N ALA A 410 -17.73 20.35 6.94
CA ALA A 410 -18.77 20.69 7.92
C ALA A 410 -18.65 22.13 8.43
N GLU A 411 -17.42 22.62 8.64
CA GLU A 411 -17.15 24.00 9.08
C GLU A 411 -17.44 24.99 7.96
N MET A 412 -17.02 24.68 6.73
CA MET A 412 -17.37 25.48 5.55
C MET A 412 -18.89 25.57 5.37
N LYS A 413 -19.61 24.47 5.58
CA LYS A 413 -21.08 24.49 5.55
C LYS A 413 -21.64 25.45 6.60
N ALA A 414 -21.15 25.39 7.84
CA ALA A 414 -21.61 26.28 8.91
C ALA A 414 -21.32 27.76 8.62
N GLU A 415 -20.22 28.03 7.91
CA GLU A 415 -19.83 29.39 7.57
C GLU A 415 -20.58 29.96 6.35
N ILE A 416 -20.85 29.14 5.34
CA ILE A 416 -21.41 29.56 4.05
C ILE A 416 -22.94 29.45 4.04
N ALA A 417 -23.49 28.35 4.56
CA ALA A 417 -24.93 28.09 4.54
C ALA A 417 -25.67 29.07 5.45
N GLY A 418 -26.73 29.67 4.95
CA GLY A 418 -27.50 30.73 5.62
C GLY A 418 -26.92 32.14 5.46
N LYS A 419 -25.62 32.29 5.13
CA LYS A 419 -25.01 33.59 4.85
C LYS A 419 -25.04 33.96 3.37
N PHE A 420 -24.67 33.00 2.50
CA PHE A 420 -24.56 33.21 1.05
C PHE A 420 -25.56 32.39 0.25
N ILE A 421 -25.91 31.19 0.72
CA ILE A 421 -26.89 30.31 0.09
C ILE A 421 -27.85 29.71 1.12
N PRO A 422 -29.08 29.36 0.75
CA PRO A 422 -29.98 28.61 1.63
C PRO A 422 -29.37 27.27 2.05
N ALA A 423 -29.57 26.87 3.31
CA ALA A 423 -28.97 25.65 3.85
C ALA A 423 -29.43 24.36 3.14
N VAL A 424 -30.63 24.38 2.55
CA VAL A 424 -31.20 23.28 1.76
C VAL A 424 -30.45 23.05 0.45
N ASP A 425 -29.83 24.08 -0.12
CA ASP A 425 -29.16 24.01 -1.43
C ASP A 425 -27.68 23.58 -1.32
N TRP A 426 -27.17 23.40 -0.10
CA TRP A 426 -25.76 23.08 0.16
C TRP A 426 -25.26 21.89 -0.67
N SER A 427 -25.97 20.76 -0.66
CA SER A 427 -25.50 19.54 -1.33
C SER A 427 -25.35 19.73 -2.85
N LYS A 428 -26.30 20.44 -3.47
CA LYS A 428 -26.28 20.73 -4.90
C LYS A 428 -25.18 21.73 -5.25
N TRP A 429 -25.02 22.77 -4.45
CA TRP A 429 -23.98 23.78 -4.64
C TRP A 429 -22.57 23.21 -4.42
N TRP A 430 -22.37 22.45 -3.34
CA TRP A 430 -21.08 21.86 -2.97
C TRP A 430 -20.54 20.90 -4.02
N ASN A 431 -21.41 20.11 -4.67
CA ASN A 431 -21.00 19.25 -5.79
C ASN A 431 -20.50 20.05 -7.00
N LYS A 432 -21.07 21.24 -7.27
CA LYS A 432 -20.55 22.14 -8.30
C LYS A 432 -19.23 22.77 -7.88
N ALA A 433 -19.14 23.26 -6.64
CA ALA A 433 -17.92 23.84 -6.09
C ALA A 433 -16.73 22.87 -6.12
N LYS A 434 -16.94 21.58 -5.82
CA LYS A 434 -15.90 20.54 -5.92
C LYS A 434 -15.26 20.44 -7.30
N ASN A 435 -16.05 20.61 -8.37
CA ASN A 435 -15.52 20.53 -9.72
C ASN A 435 -14.67 21.75 -10.09
N VAL A 436 -14.93 22.90 -9.46
CA VAL A 436 -14.08 24.09 -9.57
C VAL A 436 -12.80 23.87 -8.78
N ILE A 437 -12.90 23.44 -7.52
CA ILE A 437 -11.75 23.13 -6.64
C ILE A 437 -10.76 22.17 -7.31
N LYS A 438 -11.24 21.11 -7.97
CA LYS A 438 -10.38 20.12 -8.64
C LYS A 438 -9.55 20.66 -9.81
N LYS A 439 -9.87 21.85 -10.33
CA LYS A 439 -9.16 22.48 -11.45
C LYS A 439 -8.14 23.52 -11.01
N GLU A 440 -8.08 23.80 -9.70
CA GLU A 440 -7.24 24.86 -9.13
C GLU A 440 -6.04 24.23 -8.42
N ASP A 441 -4.83 24.49 -8.91
CA ASP A 441 -3.60 23.85 -8.41
C ASP A 441 -3.29 24.16 -6.92
N ASN A 442 -3.77 25.31 -6.44
CA ASN A 442 -3.57 25.77 -5.07
C ASN A 442 -4.63 25.23 -4.09
N LEU A 443 -5.69 24.56 -4.55
CA LEU A 443 -6.76 24.02 -3.70
C LEU A 443 -6.78 22.49 -3.76
N GLY A 444 -6.73 21.83 -2.60
CA GLY A 444 -6.68 20.37 -2.57
C GLY A 444 -7.22 19.79 -1.27
N PHE A 445 -7.75 18.56 -1.33
CA PHE A 445 -8.20 17.86 -0.13
C PHE A 445 -7.03 17.19 0.59
N ASN A 446 -7.07 17.14 1.92
CA ASN A 446 -6.07 16.45 2.71
C ASN A 446 -6.07 14.94 2.37
N PRO A 447 -4.91 14.34 2.01
CA PRO A 447 -4.82 12.92 1.68
C PRO A 447 -5.25 11.99 2.83
N LYS A 448 -5.03 12.40 4.09
CA LYS A 448 -5.39 11.63 5.28
C LYS A 448 -6.84 11.86 5.73
N LYS A 449 -7.42 13.01 5.41
CA LYS A 449 -8.78 13.43 5.78
C LYS A 449 -9.53 14.00 4.58
N LYS A 450 -10.25 13.14 3.87
CA LYS A 450 -10.92 13.50 2.60
C LYS A 450 -12.00 14.58 2.72
N ASP A 451 -12.42 14.91 3.94
CA ASP A 451 -13.39 15.95 4.29
C ASP A 451 -12.73 17.27 4.74
N GLU A 452 -11.42 17.42 4.55
CA GLU A 452 -10.67 18.63 4.86
C GLU A 452 -10.09 19.22 3.58
N LEU A 453 -10.38 20.51 3.32
CA LEU A 453 -9.91 21.25 2.16
C LEU A 453 -8.78 22.20 2.58
N TRP A 454 -7.70 22.23 1.81
CA TRP A 454 -6.52 23.06 2.02
C TRP A 454 -6.36 24.08 0.90
N TYR A 455 -5.87 25.26 1.26
CA TYR A 455 -5.28 26.23 0.35
C TYR A 455 -3.75 26.20 0.54
N ARG A 456 -3.01 26.08 -0.56
CA ARG A 456 -1.54 26.04 -0.55
C ARG A 456 -1.01 27.28 -1.26
N GLU A 457 -0.10 28.02 -0.63
CA GLU A 457 0.48 29.24 -1.23
C GLU A 457 1.28 28.94 -2.51
N LYS A 458 1.93 27.78 -2.56
CA LYS A 458 2.54 27.23 -3.78
C LYS A 458 1.73 26.01 -4.22
N PRO A 459 1.45 25.85 -5.52
CA PRO A 459 0.84 24.64 -6.04
C PRO A 459 1.76 23.46 -5.74
N ILE A 460 1.19 22.34 -5.30
CA ILE A 460 1.97 21.10 -5.24
C ILE A 460 1.93 20.48 -6.62
N THR A 461 3.08 19.99 -7.08
CA THR A 461 3.11 19.21 -8.31
C THR A 461 2.39 17.88 -8.10
N TYR A 462 1.88 17.28 -9.18
CA TYR A 462 1.26 15.96 -9.12
C TYR A 462 2.22 14.91 -8.51
N ALA A 463 3.51 15.00 -8.83
CA ALA A 463 4.58 14.20 -8.22
C ALA A 463 4.66 14.37 -6.67
N GLU A 464 4.59 15.60 -6.17
CA GLU A 464 4.60 15.87 -4.72
C GLU A 464 3.36 15.29 -4.03
N GLU A 465 2.18 15.41 -4.65
CA GLU A 465 0.94 14.83 -4.12
C GLU A 465 1.03 13.29 -3.98
N LEU A 466 1.52 12.62 -5.02
CA LEU A 466 1.73 11.18 -5.00
C LEU A 466 2.77 10.79 -3.93
N THR A 467 3.84 11.57 -3.80
CA THR A 467 4.89 11.35 -2.79
C THR A 467 4.35 11.48 -1.38
N GLU A 468 3.50 12.48 -1.11
CA GLU A 468 2.82 12.61 0.18
C GLU A 468 1.87 11.44 0.46
N LYS A 469 1.06 11.04 -0.53
CA LYS A 469 0.16 9.87 -0.42
C LYS A 469 0.95 8.60 -0.11
N PHE A 470 2.06 8.38 -0.80
CA PHE A 470 2.92 7.21 -0.61
C PHE A 470 3.49 7.16 0.81
N ASN A 471 4.09 8.27 1.27
CA ASN A 471 4.69 8.37 2.59
C ASN A 471 3.66 8.28 3.73
N ALA A 472 2.43 8.79 3.50
CA ALA A 472 1.36 8.77 4.47
C ALA A 472 0.73 7.38 4.69
N ASN A 473 0.78 6.50 3.70
CA ASN A 473 0.25 5.14 3.80
C ASN A 473 1.28 4.20 4.45
N ALA A 474 0.86 3.41 5.43
CA ALA A 474 1.70 2.38 6.04
C ALA A 474 1.53 0.99 5.39
N ASP A 475 0.45 0.81 4.63
CA ASP A 475 0.08 -0.42 3.95
C ASP A 475 0.95 -0.60 2.68
N PRO A 476 1.80 -1.65 2.61
CA PRO A 476 2.68 -1.88 1.46
C PRO A 476 1.93 -2.04 0.13
N SER A 477 0.75 -2.67 0.14
CA SER A 477 -0.03 -2.91 -1.08
C SER A 477 -0.55 -1.60 -1.65
N LYS A 478 -1.03 -0.70 -0.79
CA LYS A 478 -1.46 0.66 -1.20
C LYS A 478 -0.29 1.51 -1.67
N ARG A 479 0.88 1.38 -1.06
CA ARG A 479 2.10 2.04 -1.53
C ARG A 479 2.47 1.59 -2.94
N LEU A 480 2.38 0.29 -3.21
CA LEU A 480 2.58 -0.25 -4.56
C LEU A 480 1.57 0.32 -5.55
N ASP A 481 0.29 0.37 -5.18
CA ASP A 481 -0.75 0.96 -6.06
C ASP A 481 -0.45 2.43 -6.41
N ILE A 482 0.00 3.24 -5.45
CA ILE A 482 0.40 4.64 -5.67
C ILE A 482 1.64 4.73 -6.56
N ALA A 483 2.61 3.84 -6.37
CA ALA A 483 3.83 3.82 -7.17
C ALA A 483 3.54 3.43 -8.64
N ILE A 484 2.64 2.47 -8.86
CA ILE A 484 2.17 2.10 -10.20
C ILE A 484 1.32 3.23 -10.82
N GLU A 485 0.51 3.95 -10.03
CA GLU A 485 -0.20 5.15 -10.50
C GLU A 485 0.77 6.22 -11.02
N ALA A 486 1.90 6.42 -10.32
CA ALA A 486 2.95 7.32 -10.76
C ALA A 486 3.54 6.90 -12.12
N LEU A 487 3.88 5.62 -12.28
CA LEU A 487 4.41 5.09 -13.53
C LEU A 487 3.46 5.25 -14.72
N ARG A 488 2.15 5.11 -14.50
CA ARG A 488 1.13 5.33 -15.54
C ARG A 488 1.06 6.79 -16.02
N ASN A 489 1.47 7.73 -15.16
CA ASN A 489 1.49 9.17 -15.42
C ASN A 489 2.93 9.70 -15.43
N LYS A 490 3.85 8.95 -16.06
CA LYS A 490 5.30 9.19 -15.96
C LYS A 490 5.78 10.61 -16.29
N GLU A 491 5.12 11.30 -17.23
CA GLU A 491 5.49 12.67 -17.62
C GLU A 491 5.24 13.70 -16.50
N GLU A 492 4.21 13.50 -15.68
CA GLU A 492 3.84 14.43 -14.60
C GLU A 492 4.36 13.99 -13.21
N ALA A 493 4.87 12.75 -13.12
CA ALA A 493 5.23 12.08 -11.87
C ALA A 493 6.70 11.63 -11.77
N GLU A 494 7.57 12.06 -12.69
CA GLU A 494 8.99 11.62 -12.76
C GLU A 494 9.73 11.68 -11.42
N SER A 495 9.66 12.82 -10.72
CA SER A 495 10.32 12.98 -9.40
C SER A 495 9.75 12.05 -8.31
N ALA A 496 8.46 11.69 -8.39
CA ALA A 496 7.85 10.73 -7.49
C ALA A 496 8.29 9.30 -7.82
N ILE A 497 8.37 8.95 -9.11
CA ILE A 497 8.86 7.65 -9.57
C ILE A 497 10.28 7.41 -9.08
N ASP A 498 11.17 8.40 -9.23
CA ASP A 498 12.53 8.35 -8.69
C ASP A 498 12.52 8.08 -7.19
N THR A 499 11.69 8.80 -6.44
CA THR A 499 11.57 8.64 -4.98
C THR A 499 11.09 7.24 -4.61
N PHE A 500 10.10 6.69 -5.32
CA PHE A 500 9.55 5.36 -5.06
C PHE A 500 10.51 4.25 -5.49
N ALA A 501 11.24 4.42 -6.59
CA ALA A 501 12.29 3.50 -7.01
C ALA A 501 13.38 3.36 -5.94
N HIS A 502 13.79 4.47 -5.31
CA HIS A 502 14.72 4.42 -4.17
C HIS A 502 14.13 3.66 -2.98
N HIS A 503 12.84 3.84 -2.66
CA HIS A 503 12.20 3.07 -1.58
C HIS A 503 12.23 1.56 -1.87
N TYR A 504 11.83 1.13 -3.07
CA TYR A 504 11.83 -0.29 -3.41
C TYR A 504 13.24 -0.87 -3.52
N PHE A 505 14.23 -0.06 -3.88
CA PHE A 505 15.64 -0.45 -3.81
C PHE A 505 16.12 -0.73 -2.38
N GLU A 506 15.64 0.01 -1.37
CA GLU A 506 15.88 -0.32 0.04
C GLU A 506 15.15 -1.61 0.44
N GLU A 507 13.94 -1.85 -0.07
CA GLU A 507 13.17 -3.06 0.22
C GLU A 507 13.85 -4.34 -0.34
N GLU A 508 14.63 -4.25 -1.42
CA GLU A 508 15.47 -5.36 -1.94
C GLU A 508 16.48 -5.90 -0.89
N GLN A 509 16.90 -5.06 0.05
CA GLN A 509 17.89 -5.39 1.07
C GLN A 509 17.29 -5.92 2.38
N THR A 510 15.97 -5.98 2.48
CA THR A 510 15.30 -6.49 3.69
C THR A 510 15.59 -7.99 3.88
N ASN A 511 15.14 -8.60 4.98
CA ASN A 511 15.17 -10.06 5.13
C ASN A 511 13.86 -10.72 4.68
N ASP A 512 12.89 -9.93 4.24
CA ASP A 512 11.55 -10.40 3.88
C ASP A 512 11.51 -10.78 2.39
N SER A 513 11.41 -12.09 2.10
CA SER A 513 11.37 -12.63 0.75
C SER A 513 10.22 -12.06 -0.10
N PHE A 514 9.06 -11.77 0.51
CA PHE A 514 7.92 -11.21 -0.20
C PHE A 514 8.22 -9.78 -0.65
N ARG A 515 8.75 -8.96 0.24
CA ARG A 515 9.10 -7.57 -0.08
C ARG A 515 10.18 -7.47 -1.15
N LYS A 516 11.16 -8.37 -1.12
CA LYS A 516 12.17 -8.50 -2.19
C LYS A 516 11.54 -8.79 -3.54
N ILE A 517 10.60 -9.72 -3.61
CA ILE A 517 9.92 -10.06 -4.86
C ILE A 517 9.12 -8.86 -5.37
N VAL A 518 8.35 -8.18 -4.51
CA VAL A 518 7.56 -7.00 -4.91
C VAL A 518 8.47 -5.86 -5.38
N ALA A 519 9.55 -5.60 -4.65
CA ALA A 519 10.55 -4.60 -5.02
C ALA A 519 11.16 -4.88 -6.39
N TYR A 520 11.59 -6.12 -6.61
CA TYR A 520 12.13 -6.55 -7.90
C TYR A 520 11.14 -6.35 -9.05
N LEU A 521 9.87 -6.77 -8.86
CA LEU A 521 8.84 -6.64 -9.88
C LEU A 521 8.53 -5.16 -10.19
N TYR A 522 8.40 -4.32 -9.16
CA TYR A 522 8.18 -2.89 -9.36
C TYR A 522 9.35 -2.24 -10.11
N LEU A 523 10.58 -2.52 -9.71
CA LEU A 523 11.76 -1.97 -10.39
C LEU A 523 11.86 -2.47 -11.83
N GLU A 524 11.49 -3.73 -12.12
CA GLU A 524 11.39 -4.27 -13.49
C GLU A 524 10.41 -3.46 -14.33
N GLU A 525 9.25 -3.13 -13.78
CA GLU A 525 8.27 -2.25 -14.44
C GLU A 525 8.85 -0.85 -14.72
N VAL A 526 9.52 -0.23 -13.74
CA VAL A 526 10.16 1.09 -13.89
C VAL A 526 11.17 1.07 -15.04
N ALA A 527 12.08 0.08 -15.06
CA ALA A 527 13.11 -0.02 -16.09
C ALA A 527 12.55 -0.30 -17.50
N SER A 528 11.37 -0.92 -17.59
CA SER A 528 10.67 -1.13 -18.87
C SER A 528 9.89 0.10 -19.35
N THR A 529 9.54 1.01 -18.44
CA THR A 529 8.62 2.12 -18.70
C THR A 529 9.35 3.46 -18.86
N MET A 530 10.49 3.63 -18.20
CA MET A 530 11.31 4.85 -18.21
C MET A 530 12.51 4.72 -19.14
N GLU A 531 12.87 5.82 -19.79
CA GLU A 531 14.07 5.95 -20.62
C GLU A 531 15.09 6.82 -19.88
N GLY A 532 16.37 6.47 -19.95
CA GLY A 532 17.46 7.31 -19.47
C GLY A 532 17.60 8.59 -20.32
N GLU A 533 18.35 9.57 -19.82
CA GLU A 533 18.57 10.87 -20.50
C GLU A 533 19.16 10.74 -21.92
N ASP A 534 19.78 9.60 -22.25
CA ASP A 534 20.37 9.27 -23.55
C ASP A 534 19.50 8.34 -24.43
N GLY A 535 18.28 8.03 -24.00
CA GLY A 535 17.37 7.10 -24.67
C GLY A 535 17.71 5.61 -24.44
N SER A 536 18.66 5.30 -23.55
CA SER A 536 18.90 3.92 -23.10
C SER A 536 17.84 3.47 -22.08
N PRO A 537 17.65 2.15 -21.85
CA PRO A 537 16.80 1.68 -20.76
C PRO A 537 17.26 2.29 -19.44
N TYR A 538 16.33 2.84 -18.65
CA TYR A 538 16.66 3.51 -17.40
C TYR A 538 17.35 2.53 -16.43
N ASP A 539 18.67 2.68 -16.26
CA ASP A 539 19.50 1.76 -15.45
C ASP A 539 19.59 2.22 -13.99
N PHE A 540 18.72 1.66 -13.16
CA PHE A 540 18.99 1.58 -11.73
C PHE A 540 19.94 0.41 -11.48
N GLN A 541 21.14 0.66 -10.94
CA GLN A 541 22.04 -0.38 -10.42
C GLN A 541 21.35 -1.18 -9.30
N ARG A 542 20.63 -2.25 -9.65
CA ARG A 542 19.90 -3.10 -8.67
C ARG A 542 20.85 -3.92 -7.81
N PHE A 543 20.41 -4.25 -6.60
CA PHE A 543 21.11 -5.23 -5.77
C PHE A 543 20.70 -6.65 -6.14
N LEU A 544 19.40 -6.89 -6.29
CA LEU A 544 18.88 -8.22 -6.67
C LEU A 544 19.05 -8.44 -8.17
N LYS A 545 19.89 -9.40 -8.52
CA LYS A 545 19.99 -9.90 -9.90
C LYS A 545 18.88 -10.93 -10.18
N PRO A 546 18.51 -11.17 -11.45
CA PRO A 546 17.52 -12.19 -11.81
C PRO A 546 17.83 -13.58 -11.20
N ASP A 547 19.12 -13.95 -11.12
CA ASP A 547 19.55 -15.21 -10.51
C ASP A 547 19.29 -15.29 -9.00
N ASP A 548 19.35 -14.16 -8.29
CA ASP A 548 19.11 -14.13 -6.85
C ASP A 548 17.62 -14.22 -6.55
N VAL A 549 16.78 -13.54 -7.34
CA VAL A 549 15.32 -13.69 -7.27
C VAL A 549 14.90 -15.11 -7.63
N ALA A 550 15.52 -15.73 -8.63
CA ALA A 550 15.26 -17.11 -8.98
C ALA A 550 15.54 -18.07 -7.81
N LYS A 551 16.60 -17.84 -7.02
CA LYS A 551 16.87 -18.63 -5.80
C LYS A 551 15.80 -18.42 -4.73
N ILE A 552 15.37 -17.17 -4.51
CA ILE A 552 14.31 -16.85 -3.55
C ILE A 552 13.03 -17.59 -3.92
N VAL A 553 12.55 -17.40 -5.16
CA VAL A 553 11.32 -18.03 -5.65
C VAL A 553 11.39 -19.55 -5.53
N LYS A 554 12.50 -20.18 -5.93
CA LYS A 554 12.70 -21.64 -5.79
C LYS A 554 12.68 -22.16 -4.36
N SER A 555 13.03 -21.31 -3.39
CA SER A 555 13.12 -21.71 -1.98
C SER A 555 11.79 -21.62 -1.23
N LEU A 556 10.83 -20.83 -1.73
CA LEU A 556 9.54 -20.61 -1.10
C LEU A 556 8.60 -21.80 -1.31
N LYS A 557 7.79 -22.11 -0.30
CA LYS A 557 6.73 -23.13 -0.41
C LYS A 557 5.52 -22.57 -1.14
N ARG A 558 4.66 -23.48 -1.58
CA ARG A 558 3.38 -23.15 -2.23
C ARG A 558 2.56 -22.18 -1.39
N GLU A 559 2.39 -22.45 -0.09
CA GLU A 559 1.57 -21.63 0.80
C GLU A 559 2.10 -20.20 0.91
N GLU A 560 3.43 -20.04 0.98
CA GLU A 560 4.11 -18.74 1.06
C GLU A 560 3.92 -17.92 -0.23
N LEU A 561 3.93 -18.57 -1.40
CA LEU A 561 3.69 -17.91 -2.69
C LEU A 561 2.22 -17.53 -2.89
N LEU A 562 1.28 -18.35 -2.42
CA LEU A 562 -0.14 -18.00 -2.42
C LEU A 562 -0.41 -16.82 -1.49
N GLU A 563 0.18 -16.81 -0.29
CA GLU A 563 0.10 -15.70 0.64
C GLU A 563 0.72 -14.42 0.04
N ALA A 564 1.88 -14.53 -0.61
CA ALA A 564 2.53 -13.43 -1.31
C ALA A 564 1.61 -12.82 -2.38
N SER A 565 1.02 -13.63 -3.27
CA SER A 565 0.08 -13.15 -4.29
C SER A 565 -1.11 -12.40 -3.67
N SER A 566 -1.66 -12.92 -2.56
CA SER A 566 -2.81 -12.31 -1.87
C SER A 566 -2.53 -10.90 -1.34
N LYS A 567 -1.27 -10.60 -1.03
CA LYS A 567 -0.82 -9.29 -0.55
C LYS A 567 -0.56 -8.30 -1.69
N ILE A 568 -0.42 -8.75 -2.93
CA ILE A 568 -0.28 -7.84 -4.08
C ILE A 568 -1.67 -7.39 -4.48
N THR A 569 -1.98 -6.10 -4.48
CA THR A 569 -3.31 -5.60 -4.90
C THR A 569 -3.35 -5.21 -6.37
N ASN A 570 -2.23 -4.75 -6.90
CA ASN A 570 -2.09 -4.30 -8.28
C ASN A 570 -2.13 -5.47 -9.28
N LEU A 571 -2.97 -5.35 -10.31
CA LEU A 571 -3.19 -6.43 -11.28
C LEU A 571 -1.96 -6.68 -12.17
N ASP A 572 -1.25 -5.64 -12.59
CA ASP A 572 -0.14 -5.79 -13.53
C ASP A 572 1.06 -6.47 -12.85
N ILE A 573 1.38 -6.05 -11.61
CA ILE A 573 2.39 -6.72 -10.79
C ILE A 573 1.99 -8.16 -10.45
N LYS A 574 0.70 -8.46 -10.27
CA LYS A 574 0.25 -9.85 -10.10
C LYS A 574 0.50 -10.72 -11.33
N LYS A 575 0.36 -10.18 -12.55
CA LYS A 575 0.68 -10.92 -13.78
C LYS A 575 2.19 -11.21 -13.84
N SER A 576 3.01 -10.19 -13.59
CA SER A 576 4.47 -10.35 -13.54
C SER A 576 4.90 -11.34 -12.45
N PHE A 577 4.21 -11.39 -11.31
CA PHE A 577 4.43 -12.41 -10.27
C PHE A 577 4.11 -13.83 -10.77
N VAL A 578 3.00 -14.02 -11.51
CA VAL A 578 2.65 -15.32 -12.11
C VAL A 578 3.74 -15.77 -13.09
N ASP A 579 4.23 -14.85 -13.93
CA ASP A 579 5.30 -15.16 -14.88
C ASP A 579 6.61 -15.52 -14.17
N LEU A 580 6.93 -14.82 -13.09
CA LEU A 580 8.10 -15.09 -12.25
C LEU A 580 8.03 -16.50 -11.61
N VAL A 581 6.88 -16.87 -11.06
CA VAL A 581 6.65 -18.20 -10.48
C VAL A 581 6.76 -19.28 -11.55
N LYS A 582 6.10 -19.11 -12.69
CA LYS A 582 6.19 -20.03 -13.84
C LYS A 582 7.63 -20.23 -14.31
N LYS A 583 8.40 -19.15 -14.36
CA LYS A 583 9.77 -19.18 -14.88
C LYS A 583 10.74 -19.92 -13.95
N TYR A 584 10.58 -19.80 -12.64
CA TYR A 584 11.61 -20.25 -11.70
C TYR A 584 11.20 -21.36 -10.74
N HIS A 585 9.92 -21.52 -10.40
CA HIS A 585 9.47 -22.52 -9.44
C HIS A 585 9.21 -23.89 -10.10
N SER A 586 9.66 -24.98 -9.49
CA SER A 586 9.47 -26.33 -10.03
C SER A 586 8.00 -26.78 -10.01
N ASP A 587 7.29 -26.51 -8.92
CA ASP A 587 5.86 -26.81 -8.73
C ASP A 587 4.90 -25.70 -9.21
N TRP A 588 5.30 -24.94 -10.24
CA TRP A 588 4.55 -23.75 -10.67
C TRP A 588 3.09 -24.06 -11.06
N VAL A 589 2.81 -25.22 -11.63
CA VAL A 589 1.45 -25.60 -12.07
C VAL A 589 0.49 -25.63 -10.87
N ASN A 590 0.85 -26.32 -9.79
CA ASN A 590 0.00 -26.44 -8.59
C ASN A 590 -0.12 -25.11 -7.83
N ILE A 591 0.91 -24.27 -7.88
CA ILE A 591 0.85 -22.91 -7.35
C ILE A 591 -0.16 -22.08 -8.13
N LEU A 592 -0.06 -22.05 -9.46
CA LEU A 592 -0.96 -21.29 -10.32
C LEU A 592 -2.41 -21.79 -10.21
N VAL A 593 -2.64 -23.10 -10.17
CA VAL A 593 -3.98 -23.66 -9.86
C VAL A 593 -4.48 -23.20 -8.49
N GLY A 594 -3.60 -23.07 -7.50
CA GLY A 594 -3.93 -22.48 -6.20
C GLY A 594 -4.34 -21.00 -6.31
N LEU A 595 -3.66 -20.21 -7.13
CA LEU A 595 -3.99 -18.80 -7.38
C LEU A 595 -5.36 -18.61 -8.03
N LEU A 596 -5.89 -19.62 -8.73
CA LEU A 596 -7.24 -19.56 -9.30
C LEU A 596 -8.35 -19.55 -8.23
N PHE A 597 -8.05 -19.93 -6.98
CA PHE A 597 -8.98 -19.83 -5.85
C PHE A 597 -8.86 -18.51 -5.07
N GLU A 598 -7.98 -17.59 -5.50
CA GLU A 598 -7.80 -16.31 -4.83
C GLU A 598 -9.01 -15.38 -5.03
N VAL A 599 -9.42 -14.69 -3.97
CA VAL A 599 -10.50 -13.69 -3.98
C VAL A 599 -9.98 -12.31 -3.53
N PRO A 600 -10.43 -11.20 -4.15
CA PRO A 600 -11.43 -11.13 -5.22
C PRO A 600 -10.90 -11.64 -6.56
N VAL A 601 -11.80 -12.20 -7.38
CA VAL A 601 -11.45 -12.73 -8.70
C VAL A 601 -11.01 -11.58 -9.62
N LYS A 602 -9.72 -11.55 -9.94
CA LYS A 602 -9.10 -10.48 -10.75
C LYS A 602 -8.06 -11.02 -11.72
N ASN A 603 -7.01 -11.65 -11.19
CA ASN A 603 -5.89 -12.18 -11.99
C ASN A 603 -6.18 -13.56 -12.62
N ASN A 604 -7.29 -14.19 -12.22
CA ASN A 604 -7.63 -15.58 -12.54
C ASN A 604 -7.70 -15.81 -14.05
N LYS A 605 -8.22 -14.86 -14.83
CA LYS A 605 -8.23 -14.94 -16.30
C LYS A 605 -6.83 -15.05 -16.90
N TYR A 606 -5.87 -14.28 -16.37
CA TYR A 606 -4.48 -14.35 -16.84
C TYR A 606 -3.86 -15.70 -16.48
N VAL A 607 -4.06 -16.17 -15.25
CA VAL A 607 -3.56 -17.48 -14.80
C VAL A 607 -4.11 -18.62 -15.67
N VAL A 608 -5.40 -18.59 -16.02
CA VAL A 608 -5.99 -19.55 -16.97
C VAL A 608 -5.27 -19.49 -18.33
N SER A 609 -5.10 -18.30 -18.91
CA SER A 609 -4.41 -18.17 -20.20
C SER A 609 -2.96 -18.68 -20.18
N VAL A 610 -2.27 -18.54 -19.05
CA VAL A 610 -0.91 -19.05 -18.85
C VAL A 610 -0.89 -20.59 -18.81
N LEU A 611 -1.87 -21.22 -18.16
CA LEU A 611 -2.02 -22.68 -18.10
C LEU A 611 -2.47 -23.27 -19.45
N GLU A 612 -3.37 -22.59 -20.16
CA GLU A 612 -3.82 -22.97 -21.49
C GLU A 612 -2.67 -22.95 -22.51
N ALA A 613 -1.83 -21.91 -22.47
CA ALA A 613 -0.67 -21.78 -23.35
C ALA A 613 0.34 -22.95 -23.22
N ASP A 614 0.40 -23.61 -22.06
CA ASP A 614 1.23 -24.81 -21.82
C ASP A 614 0.45 -26.14 -21.87
N GLY A 615 -0.81 -26.11 -22.33
CA GLY A 615 -1.64 -27.30 -22.48
C GLY A 615 -2.00 -28.00 -21.16
N LYS A 616 -2.06 -27.28 -20.04
CA LYS A 616 -2.41 -27.80 -18.69
C LYS A 616 -3.91 -27.99 -18.49
N PHE A 617 -4.55 -28.65 -19.46
CA PHE A 617 -6.00 -28.80 -19.50
C PHE A 617 -6.55 -29.77 -18.45
N ALA A 618 -5.78 -30.79 -18.06
CA ALA A 618 -6.19 -31.73 -17.02
C ALA A 618 -6.31 -31.02 -15.65
N GLU A 619 -5.34 -30.15 -15.35
CA GLU A 619 -5.30 -29.35 -14.14
C GLU A 619 -6.40 -28.27 -14.14
N LEU A 620 -6.70 -27.67 -15.30
CA LEU A 620 -7.83 -26.74 -15.45
C LEU A 620 -9.18 -27.44 -15.24
N ASN A 621 -9.38 -28.64 -15.79
CA ASN A 621 -10.59 -29.43 -15.53
C ASN A 621 -10.70 -29.82 -14.05
N LEU A 622 -9.60 -30.23 -13.43
CA LEU A 622 -9.59 -30.53 -11.99
C LEU A 622 -9.93 -29.29 -11.16
N PHE A 623 -9.45 -28.11 -11.56
CA PHE A 623 -9.82 -26.84 -10.95
C PHE A 623 -11.33 -26.58 -11.08
N ILE A 624 -11.90 -26.72 -12.28
CA ILE A 624 -13.34 -26.53 -12.53
C ILE A 624 -14.17 -27.47 -11.66
N GLU A 625 -13.83 -28.76 -11.62
CA GLU A 625 -14.47 -29.77 -10.77
C GLU A 625 -14.36 -29.43 -9.28
N THR A 626 -13.17 -28.99 -8.84
CA THR A 626 -12.92 -28.60 -7.45
C THR A 626 -13.72 -27.36 -7.05
N ALA A 627 -13.73 -26.32 -7.89
CA ALA A 627 -14.53 -25.12 -7.68
C ALA A 627 -16.04 -25.44 -7.65
N SER A 628 -16.48 -26.37 -8.50
CA SER A 628 -17.87 -26.78 -8.59
C SER A 628 -18.33 -27.65 -7.42
N SER A 629 -17.47 -28.55 -6.93
CA SER A 629 -17.76 -29.40 -5.76
C SER A 629 -17.70 -28.62 -4.44
N ARG A 630 -16.82 -27.61 -4.36
CA ARG A 630 -16.64 -26.72 -3.20
C ARG A 630 -17.33 -25.36 -3.39
N ALA A 631 -18.40 -25.30 -4.19
CA ALA A 631 -19.11 -24.06 -4.50
C ALA A 631 -19.60 -23.29 -3.26
N LYS A 632 -19.90 -23.99 -2.16
CA LYS A 632 -20.29 -23.36 -0.89
C LYS A 632 -19.13 -22.73 -0.13
N GLU A 633 -17.93 -23.30 -0.24
CA GLU A 633 -16.72 -22.79 0.43
C GLU A 633 -16.16 -21.57 -0.32
N ASN A 634 -16.17 -21.62 -1.66
CA ASN A 634 -15.63 -20.57 -2.53
C ASN A 634 -16.66 -20.11 -3.57
N PRO A 635 -17.77 -19.46 -3.14
CA PRO A 635 -18.88 -19.11 -4.03
C PRO A 635 -18.49 -18.10 -5.10
N GLU A 636 -17.60 -17.14 -4.81
CA GLU A 636 -17.17 -16.14 -5.79
C GLU A 636 -16.38 -16.79 -6.95
N VAL A 637 -15.48 -17.72 -6.65
CA VAL A 637 -14.69 -18.45 -7.64
C VAL A 637 -15.59 -19.36 -8.47
N PHE A 638 -16.50 -20.11 -7.83
CA PHE A 638 -17.46 -20.95 -8.51
C PHE A 638 -18.33 -20.15 -9.48
N LEU A 639 -18.89 -19.02 -9.05
CA LEU A 639 -19.76 -18.19 -9.89
C LEU A 639 -18.99 -17.56 -11.06
N TRP A 640 -17.72 -17.21 -10.87
CA TRP A 640 -16.88 -16.77 -11.97
C TRP A 640 -16.67 -17.88 -13.01
N VAL A 641 -16.33 -19.10 -12.59
CA VAL A 641 -16.19 -20.27 -13.48
C VAL A 641 -17.50 -20.55 -14.22
N ALA A 642 -18.62 -20.59 -13.49
CA ALA A 642 -19.94 -20.82 -14.06
C ALA A 642 -20.31 -19.73 -15.08
N LYS A 643 -20.05 -18.45 -14.78
CA LYS A 643 -20.26 -17.35 -15.72
C LYS A 643 -19.44 -17.55 -16.99
N SER A 644 -18.15 -17.86 -16.88
CA SER A 644 -17.27 -18.06 -18.04
C SER A 644 -17.76 -19.20 -18.95
N ILE A 645 -18.20 -20.32 -18.39
CA ILE A 645 -18.70 -21.47 -19.16
C ILE A 645 -20.05 -21.18 -19.80
N LEU A 646 -20.98 -20.59 -19.05
CA LEU A 646 -22.37 -20.38 -19.49
C LEU A 646 -22.53 -19.18 -20.43
N THR A 647 -21.62 -18.20 -20.39
CA THR A 647 -21.60 -17.07 -21.33
C THR A 647 -20.76 -17.34 -22.58
N HIS A 648 -20.32 -18.59 -22.81
CA HIS A 648 -19.49 -18.97 -23.95
C HIS A 648 -18.13 -18.24 -23.98
N ALA A 649 -17.64 -17.77 -22.84
CA ALA A 649 -16.29 -17.19 -22.76
C ALA A 649 -15.22 -18.28 -22.79
N TRP A 650 -15.55 -19.49 -22.30
CA TRP A 650 -14.77 -20.71 -22.47
C TRP A 650 -15.58 -21.65 -23.39
N GLU A 651 -15.11 -21.85 -24.62
CA GLU A 651 -15.70 -22.79 -25.62
C GLU A 651 -14.65 -23.77 -26.14
N GLU A 652 -13.79 -24.24 -25.27
CA GLU A 652 -12.64 -25.04 -25.66
C GLU A 652 -12.95 -26.55 -25.60
N GLU A 653 -12.42 -27.31 -26.56
CA GLU A 653 -12.65 -28.77 -26.71
C GLU A 653 -12.20 -29.59 -25.49
N TRP A 654 -11.33 -29.03 -24.64
CA TRP A 654 -10.77 -29.73 -23.49
C TRP A 654 -11.69 -29.76 -22.26
N MET A 655 -12.80 -29.01 -22.23
CA MET A 655 -13.68 -28.97 -21.07
C MET A 655 -14.60 -30.20 -20.99
N HIS A 656 -14.63 -30.86 -19.83
CA HIS A 656 -15.46 -32.06 -19.61
C HIS A 656 -16.82 -31.79 -18.94
N VAL A 657 -17.10 -30.54 -18.54
CA VAL A 657 -18.31 -30.20 -17.81
C VAL A 657 -19.45 -29.82 -18.76
N SER A 658 -20.60 -30.47 -18.60
CA SER A 658 -21.81 -30.14 -19.33
C SER A 658 -22.38 -28.79 -18.90
N ARG A 659 -22.75 -27.93 -19.85
CA ARG A 659 -23.45 -26.65 -19.56
C ARG A 659 -24.75 -26.87 -18.79
N GLN A 660 -25.49 -27.93 -19.11
CA GLN A 660 -26.71 -28.29 -18.38
C GLN A 660 -26.42 -28.61 -16.91
N ASP A 661 -25.37 -29.40 -16.63
CA ASP A 661 -24.96 -29.69 -15.26
C ASP A 661 -24.52 -28.42 -14.53
N MET A 662 -23.77 -27.54 -15.19
CA MET A 662 -23.33 -26.26 -14.63
C MET A 662 -24.53 -25.36 -14.24
N ILE A 663 -25.58 -25.29 -15.07
CA ILE A 663 -26.82 -24.56 -14.74
C ILE A 663 -27.48 -25.13 -13.47
N LEU A 664 -27.60 -26.46 -13.38
CA LEU A 664 -28.14 -27.10 -12.17
C LEU A 664 -27.30 -26.80 -10.93
N ARG A 665 -25.97 -26.72 -11.06
CA ARG A 665 -25.07 -26.34 -9.95
C ARG A 665 -25.28 -24.89 -9.52
N VAL A 666 -25.43 -23.95 -10.46
CA VAL A 666 -25.75 -22.54 -10.16
C VAL A 666 -27.12 -22.44 -9.46
N LEU A 667 -28.14 -23.15 -9.95
CA LEU A 667 -29.46 -23.18 -9.33
C LEU A 667 -29.43 -23.75 -7.90
N ARG A 668 -28.69 -24.84 -7.68
CA ARG A 668 -28.47 -25.42 -6.34
C ARG A 668 -27.73 -24.47 -5.40
N MET A 669 -26.96 -23.52 -5.93
CA MET A 669 -26.23 -22.52 -5.14
C MET A 669 -27.13 -21.42 -4.60
N LEU A 670 -28.21 -21.06 -5.30
CA LEU A 670 -29.14 -19.99 -4.90
C LEU A 670 -29.65 -20.17 -3.47
N LYS A 671 -30.25 -21.33 -3.15
CA LYS A 671 -30.84 -21.57 -1.82
C LYS A 671 -29.83 -21.42 -0.66
N PRO A 672 -28.61 -22.02 -0.71
CA PRO A 672 -27.54 -21.76 0.26
C PRO A 672 -27.10 -20.30 0.41
N LEU A 673 -27.19 -19.46 -0.63
CA LEU A 673 -26.78 -18.05 -0.55
C LEU A 673 -27.57 -17.24 0.46
N ASN A 674 -28.77 -17.69 0.85
CA ASN A 674 -29.51 -17.07 1.94
C ASN A 674 -28.72 -17.07 3.27
N LYS A 675 -27.88 -18.09 3.50
CA LYS A 675 -27.04 -18.23 4.70
C LYS A 675 -25.61 -17.73 4.47
N ILE A 676 -25.09 -17.86 3.24
CA ILE A 676 -23.71 -17.45 2.92
C ILE A 676 -23.61 -15.92 2.80
N GLU A 677 -24.64 -15.28 2.26
CA GLU A 677 -24.74 -13.82 2.13
C GLU A 677 -25.94 -13.32 2.95
N GLU A 678 -25.81 -13.38 4.29
CA GLU A 678 -26.85 -12.89 5.21
C GLU A 678 -27.07 -11.37 5.08
N LYS A 679 -26.01 -10.62 4.79
CA LYS A 679 -26.04 -9.18 4.52
C LYS A 679 -25.44 -8.91 3.15
N GLY A 680 -26.23 -8.28 2.28
CA GLY A 680 -25.86 -8.00 0.88
C GLY A 680 -26.61 -8.88 -0.11
N THR A 681 -26.39 -8.58 -1.39
CA THR A 681 -27.05 -9.25 -2.53
C THR A 681 -26.10 -9.49 -3.71
N LYS A 682 -24.77 -9.31 -3.54
CA LYS A 682 -23.79 -9.42 -4.63
C LYS A 682 -23.81 -10.82 -5.25
N LEU A 683 -23.68 -11.86 -4.43
CA LEU A 683 -23.64 -13.25 -4.92
C LEU A 683 -25.01 -13.70 -5.44
N LYS A 684 -26.09 -13.29 -4.75
CA LYS A 684 -27.48 -13.55 -5.20
C LYS A 684 -27.74 -12.93 -6.58
N ASN A 685 -27.39 -11.66 -6.75
CA ASN A 685 -27.54 -10.95 -8.02
C ASN A 685 -26.63 -11.54 -9.10
N THR A 686 -25.42 -11.99 -8.76
CA THR A 686 -24.52 -12.63 -9.73
C THR A 686 -25.12 -13.93 -10.26
N CYS A 687 -25.72 -14.77 -9.40
CA CYS A 687 -26.40 -15.99 -9.87
C CYS A 687 -27.58 -15.66 -10.78
N GLN A 688 -28.39 -14.66 -10.40
CA GLN A 688 -29.53 -14.20 -11.21
C GLN A 688 -29.06 -13.65 -12.56
N GLU A 689 -27.99 -12.86 -12.60
CA GLU A 689 -27.39 -12.33 -13.82
C GLU A 689 -26.84 -13.44 -14.73
N ILE A 690 -26.20 -14.48 -14.16
CA ILE A 690 -25.71 -15.62 -14.95
C ILE A 690 -26.86 -16.39 -15.62
N LEU A 691 -27.96 -16.60 -14.91
CA LEU A 691 -29.10 -17.39 -15.40
C LEU A 691 -30.03 -16.59 -16.33
N PHE A 692 -30.33 -15.35 -15.96
CA PHE A 692 -31.37 -14.52 -16.58
C PHE A 692 -30.86 -13.24 -17.25
N GLY A 693 -29.55 -12.99 -17.20
CA GLY A 693 -28.92 -11.90 -17.94
C GLY A 693 -29.07 -12.07 -19.45
N ASN A 694 -28.85 -10.98 -20.20
CA ASN A 694 -28.96 -10.95 -21.66
C ASN A 694 -30.28 -11.56 -22.17
N GLU A 695 -31.40 -11.01 -21.73
CA GLU A 695 -32.76 -11.47 -22.07
C GLU A 695 -33.00 -12.96 -21.78
N ALA A 696 -32.41 -13.46 -20.69
CA ALA A 696 -32.52 -14.85 -20.26
C ALA A 696 -31.99 -15.86 -21.31
N ALA A 697 -30.98 -15.49 -22.10
CA ALA A 697 -30.41 -16.35 -23.14
C ALA A 697 -29.96 -17.72 -22.60
N VAL A 698 -29.20 -17.75 -21.49
CA VAL A 698 -28.65 -18.98 -20.90
C VAL A 698 -29.75 -19.95 -20.49
N ILE A 699 -30.75 -19.49 -19.73
CA ILE A 699 -31.84 -20.34 -19.27
C ILE A 699 -32.77 -20.73 -20.44
N SER A 700 -32.97 -19.85 -21.43
CA SER A 700 -33.80 -20.13 -22.60
C SER A 700 -33.18 -21.22 -23.47
N GLU A 701 -31.88 -21.15 -23.75
CA GLU A 701 -31.14 -22.21 -24.46
C GLU A 701 -31.23 -23.53 -23.69
N ALA A 702 -31.07 -23.49 -22.36
CA ALA A 702 -31.16 -24.67 -21.52
C ALA A 702 -32.56 -25.31 -21.54
N ILE A 703 -33.62 -24.51 -21.58
CA ILE A 703 -35.00 -24.99 -21.69
C ILE A 703 -35.26 -25.55 -23.09
N GLN A 704 -34.79 -24.89 -24.15
CA GLN A 704 -34.98 -25.33 -25.53
C GLN A 704 -34.30 -26.69 -25.80
N ASN A 705 -33.07 -26.86 -25.30
CA ASN A 705 -32.25 -28.04 -25.53
C ASN A 705 -32.41 -29.13 -24.46
N GLY A 706 -33.09 -28.83 -23.35
CA GLY A 706 -33.33 -29.76 -22.25
C GLY A 706 -34.45 -30.76 -22.53
N ASP A 707 -34.34 -31.95 -21.94
CA ASP A 707 -35.45 -32.90 -21.87
C ASP A 707 -36.45 -32.50 -20.77
N SER A 708 -37.61 -33.15 -20.73
CA SER A 708 -38.68 -32.85 -19.78
C SER A 708 -38.24 -33.00 -18.32
N GLU A 709 -37.40 -33.99 -18.01
CA GLU A 709 -36.90 -34.23 -16.65
C GLU A 709 -35.95 -33.10 -16.20
N TYR A 710 -35.05 -32.68 -17.08
CA TYR A 710 -34.13 -31.57 -16.85
C TYR A 710 -34.87 -30.25 -16.63
N ILE A 711 -35.84 -29.92 -17.47
CA ILE A 711 -36.61 -28.67 -17.36
C ILE A 711 -37.39 -28.63 -16.05
N ARG A 712 -38.02 -29.74 -15.64
CA ARG A 712 -38.70 -29.86 -14.35
C ARG A 712 -37.73 -29.65 -13.17
N LYS A 713 -36.53 -30.24 -13.22
CA LYS A 713 -35.47 -30.02 -12.21
C LYS A 713 -35.05 -28.56 -12.13
N VAL A 714 -34.87 -27.89 -13.27
CA VAL A 714 -34.52 -26.46 -13.34
C VAL A 714 -35.57 -25.62 -12.63
N TYR A 715 -36.85 -25.82 -12.97
CA TYR A 715 -37.96 -25.09 -12.35
C TYR A 715 -38.09 -25.37 -10.85
N ALA A 716 -38.04 -26.64 -10.44
CA ALA A 716 -38.15 -27.04 -9.03
C ALA A 716 -37.05 -26.39 -8.17
N LEU A 717 -35.80 -26.43 -8.62
CA LEU A 717 -34.68 -25.83 -7.90
C LEU A 717 -34.83 -24.31 -7.74
N TYR A 718 -35.35 -23.62 -8.77
CA TYR A 718 -35.59 -22.18 -8.71
C TYR A 718 -36.78 -21.82 -7.80
N ARG A 719 -37.87 -22.59 -7.88
CA ARG A 719 -39.10 -22.38 -7.07
C ARG A 719 -38.84 -22.52 -5.57
N GLU A 720 -37.93 -23.41 -5.18
CA GLU A 720 -37.54 -23.68 -3.79
C GLU A 720 -36.70 -22.57 -3.11
N VAL A 721 -36.29 -21.53 -3.84
CA VAL A 721 -35.44 -20.47 -3.28
C VAL A 721 -36.30 -19.50 -2.45
N PRO A 722 -36.02 -19.32 -1.13
CA PRO A 722 -36.93 -18.65 -0.21
C PRO A 722 -36.97 -17.13 -0.35
N TYR A 723 -35.93 -16.51 -0.92
CA TYR A 723 -35.80 -15.06 -1.04
C TYR A 723 -36.12 -14.55 -2.46
N ILE A 724 -36.54 -15.43 -3.37
CA ILE A 724 -36.99 -15.06 -4.71
C ILE A 724 -38.50 -14.83 -4.64
N GLU A 725 -38.94 -13.68 -5.15
CA GLU A 725 -40.34 -13.28 -5.16
C GLU A 725 -41.18 -14.20 -6.04
N GLU A 726 -42.44 -14.42 -5.68
CA GLU A 726 -43.32 -15.32 -6.44
C GLU A 726 -43.49 -14.85 -7.90
N THR A 727 -43.55 -13.52 -8.10
CA THR A 727 -43.60 -12.92 -9.44
C THR A 727 -42.38 -13.25 -10.32
N GLU A 728 -41.21 -13.53 -9.75
CA GLU A 728 -40.02 -13.93 -10.52
C GLU A 728 -40.07 -15.42 -10.87
N LYS A 729 -40.66 -16.25 -10.01
CA LYS A 729 -40.90 -17.67 -10.28
C LYS A 729 -41.94 -17.85 -11.38
N ASP A 730 -42.99 -17.04 -11.36
CA ASP A 730 -44.04 -17.01 -12.40
C ASP A 730 -43.48 -16.65 -13.77
N LYS A 731 -42.50 -15.73 -13.83
CA LYS A 731 -41.81 -15.37 -15.07
C LYS A 731 -41.05 -16.54 -15.66
N LEU A 732 -40.30 -17.30 -14.84
CA LEU A 732 -39.61 -18.51 -15.32
C LEU A 732 -40.61 -19.56 -15.81
N PHE A 733 -41.72 -19.77 -15.09
CA PHE A 733 -42.76 -20.70 -15.50
C PHE A 733 -43.37 -20.30 -16.85
N SER A 734 -43.73 -19.03 -17.01
CA SER A 734 -44.26 -18.47 -18.25
C SER A 734 -43.27 -18.61 -19.41
N LEU A 735 -41.97 -18.39 -19.15
CA LEU A 735 -40.89 -18.60 -20.12
C LEU A 735 -40.84 -20.08 -20.56
N ILE A 736 -40.87 -21.02 -19.62
CA ILE A 736 -40.89 -22.46 -19.93
C ILE A 736 -42.10 -22.82 -20.79
N GLN A 737 -43.31 -22.37 -20.41
CA GLN A 737 -44.53 -22.64 -21.17
C GLN A 737 -44.46 -22.08 -22.60
N SER A 738 -43.87 -20.90 -22.78
CA SER A 738 -43.71 -20.30 -24.12
C SER A 738 -42.71 -21.06 -25.01
N LEU A 739 -41.65 -21.61 -24.42
CA LEU A 739 -40.60 -22.32 -25.16
C LEU A 739 -40.90 -23.82 -25.37
N LYS A 740 -41.64 -24.43 -24.43
CA LYS A 740 -41.99 -25.86 -24.41
C LYS A 740 -43.46 -26.03 -24.00
N PRO A 741 -44.42 -25.64 -24.86
CA PRO A 741 -45.85 -25.73 -24.55
C PRO A 741 -46.34 -27.17 -24.36
N ASP A 742 -45.66 -28.15 -24.98
CA ASP A 742 -45.98 -29.58 -24.87
C ASP A 742 -45.43 -30.24 -23.59
N LEU A 743 -44.74 -29.48 -22.73
CA LEU A 743 -44.23 -30.00 -21.47
C LEU A 743 -45.40 -30.25 -20.52
N VAL A 744 -45.75 -31.52 -20.35
CA VAL A 744 -46.64 -31.96 -19.28
C VAL A 744 -45.91 -31.76 -17.96
N TRP A 745 -46.37 -30.79 -17.18
CA TRP A 745 -46.11 -30.79 -15.75
C TRP A 745 -46.90 -31.96 -15.21
N GLU A 746 -46.26 -32.89 -14.51
CA GLU A 746 -47.02 -33.79 -13.66
C GLU A 746 -47.83 -32.85 -12.76
N GLU A 747 -49.14 -32.82 -12.99
CA GLU A 747 -50.04 -32.06 -12.15
C GLU A 747 -49.72 -32.55 -10.74
N ASP A 748 -49.40 -31.61 -9.85
CA ASP A 748 -49.78 -31.83 -8.46
C ASP A 748 -51.28 -32.11 -8.58
N ASP A 749 -51.67 -33.39 -8.54
CA ASP A 749 -53.06 -33.82 -8.51
C ASP A 749 -53.69 -33.14 -7.28
N ASP A 750 -54.23 -31.94 -7.51
CA ASP A 750 -55.14 -31.22 -6.63
C ASP A 750 -56.56 -31.85 -6.69
N GLU A 751 -56.69 -33.05 -7.27
CA GLU A 751 -57.89 -33.88 -7.22
C GLU A 751 -57.54 -35.31 -6.78
N ASP A 752 -57.22 -35.47 -5.50
CA ASP A 752 -57.68 -36.62 -4.70
C ASP A 752 -57.37 -36.36 -3.21
N GLU A 753 -58.34 -35.74 -2.53
CA GLU A 753 -58.38 -35.59 -1.08
C GLU A 753 -58.50 -36.94 -0.33
N ASP A 754 -58.13 -38.10 -0.89
CA ASP A 754 -58.29 -39.40 -0.23
C ASP A 754 -57.18 -40.44 -0.50
N GLU A 755 -55.96 -40.04 -0.89
CA GLU A 755 -54.79 -40.94 -0.83
C GLU A 755 -53.91 -40.72 0.41
N ASP A 756 -53.72 -41.82 1.12
CA ASP A 756 -53.08 -41.93 2.43
C ASP A 756 -51.66 -41.31 2.41
N VAL A 757 -51.43 -40.28 3.22
CA VAL A 757 -50.12 -39.58 3.36
C VAL A 757 -48.98 -40.56 3.72
N LEU A 758 -49.33 -41.76 4.20
CA LEU A 758 -48.40 -42.85 4.46
C LEU A 758 -47.83 -43.53 3.20
N ALA A 759 -48.47 -43.42 2.03
CA ALA A 759 -48.04 -44.07 0.79
C ALA A 759 -46.90 -43.34 0.05
N ARG A 760 -46.68 -42.05 0.35
CA ARG A 760 -45.60 -41.21 -0.23
C ARG A 760 -44.30 -41.23 0.57
N ILE A 761 -44.19 -42.10 1.58
CA ILE A 761 -43.01 -42.21 2.43
C ILE A 761 -42.06 -43.25 1.83
N PRO A 762 -40.79 -42.93 1.53
CA PRO A 762 -39.80 -43.92 1.11
C PRO A 762 -39.74 -45.07 2.15
N GLU A 763 -39.66 -46.34 1.73
CA GLU A 763 -39.68 -47.51 2.64
C GLU A 763 -38.67 -47.43 3.82
N ASN A 764 -37.61 -46.62 3.68
CA ASN A 764 -36.55 -46.43 4.68
C ASN A 764 -36.63 -45.09 5.45
N ALA A 765 -37.66 -44.28 5.25
CA ALA A 765 -37.78 -42.98 5.88
C ALA A 765 -38.36 -43.05 7.29
N VAL A 766 -37.79 -42.25 8.20
CA VAL A 766 -38.20 -42.17 9.60
C VAL A 766 -38.91 -40.83 9.83
N LEU A 767 -40.21 -40.89 10.12
CA LEU A 767 -41.01 -39.71 10.43
C LEU A 767 -40.67 -39.12 11.81
N VAL A 768 -40.38 -37.82 11.87
CA VAL A 768 -39.97 -37.11 13.10
C VAL A 768 -40.57 -35.71 13.14
N THR A 769 -40.79 -35.13 14.33
CA THR A 769 -41.13 -33.70 14.41
C THR A 769 -39.91 -32.81 14.22
N ARG A 770 -40.14 -31.53 13.87
CA ARG A 770 -39.10 -30.51 13.77
C ARG A 770 -38.31 -30.33 15.08
N ARG A 771 -38.95 -30.50 16.23
CA ARG A 771 -38.31 -30.41 17.55
C ARG A 771 -37.29 -31.54 17.73
N ALA A 772 -37.70 -32.79 17.50
CA ALA A 772 -36.80 -33.94 17.65
C ALA A 772 -35.65 -33.92 16.63
N LEU A 773 -35.93 -33.51 15.39
CA LEU A 773 -34.89 -33.34 14.37
C LEU A 773 -33.84 -32.31 14.79
N ASN A 774 -34.26 -31.17 15.33
CA ASN A 774 -33.34 -30.13 15.79
C ASN A 774 -32.50 -30.59 16.99
N SER A 775 -33.09 -31.35 17.92
CA SER A 775 -32.36 -31.93 19.05
C SER A 775 -31.27 -32.90 18.57
N LYS A 776 -31.59 -33.76 17.60
CA LYS A 776 -30.63 -34.72 17.01
C LYS A 776 -29.54 -34.04 16.18
N LYS A 777 -29.86 -32.93 15.50
CA LYS A 777 -28.86 -32.09 14.82
C LYS A 777 -27.92 -31.42 15.81
N ALA A 778 -28.43 -30.90 16.92
CA ALA A 778 -27.60 -30.31 17.96
C ALA A 778 -26.65 -31.34 18.60
N GLU A 779 -27.13 -32.57 18.83
CA GLU A 779 -26.30 -33.70 19.28
C GLU A 779 -25.20 -34.03 18.27
N PHE A 780 -25.54 -34.14 16.98
CA PHE A 780 -24.56 -34.36 15.91
C PHE A 780 -23.52 -33.24 15.82
N ASP A 781 -23.97 -31.98 15.85
CA ASP A 781 -23.08 -30.81 15.79
C ASP A 781 -22.15 -30.74 17.01
N HIS A 782 -22.62 -31.12 18.19
CA HIS A 782 -21.79 -31.23 19.40
C HIS A 782 -20.72 -32.31 19.26
N LEU A 783 -21.08 -33.51 18.77
CA LEU A 783 -20.12 -34.59 18.57
C LEU A 783 -19.05 -34.22 17.53
N VAL A 784 -19.43 -33.57 16.43
CA VAL A 784 -18.52 -33.23 15.32
C VAL A 784 -17.64 -32.02 15.63
N ASN A 785 -18.20 -30.97 16.24
CA ASN A 785 -17.49 -29.69 16.39
C ASN A 785 -16.89 -29.48 17.78
N VAL A 786 -17.29 -30.27 18.79
CA VAL A 786 -16.78 -30.17 20.16
C VAL A 786 -16.01 -31.43 20.55
N GLU A 787 -16.68 -32.58 20.62
CA GLU A 787 -16.05 -33.80 21.17
C GLU A 787 -14.99 -34.41 20.25
N MET A 788 -15.18 -34.40 18.93
CA MET A 788 -14.16 -34.92 18.01
C MET A 788 -12.87 -34.09 18.07
N PRO A 789 -12.91 -32.74 17.93
CA PRO A 789 -11.70 -31.93 18.04
C PRO A 789 -11.01 -32.04 19.40
N GLU A 790 -11.77 -32.14 20.51
CA GLU A 790 -11.22 -32.40 21.85
C GLU A 790 -10.49 -33.75 21.89
N ASN A 791 -11.12 -34.82 21.43
CA ASN A 791 -10.48 -36.14 21.40
C ASN A 791 -9.24 -36.19 20.50
N SER A 792 -9.22 -35.45 19.39
CA SER A 792 -8.02 -35.31 18.54
C SER A 792 -6.88 -34.57 19.24
N ARG A 793 -7.19 -33.57 20.07
CA ARG A 793 -6.18 -32.91 20.92
C ARG A 793 -5.65 -33.86 21.98
N ASP A 794 -6.52 -34.62 22.64
CA ASP A 794 -6.12 -35.61 23.65
C ASP A 794 -5.19 -36.69 23.05
N ILE A 795 -5.45 -37.13 21.81
CA ILE A 795 -4.54 -38.05 21.08
C ILE A 795 -3.18 -37.39 20.83
N GLY A 796 -3.15 -36.13 20.40
CA GLY A 796 -1.91 -35.38 20.16
C GLY A 796 -1.08 -35.19 21.45
N GLU A 797 -1.73 -34.79 22.54
CA GLU A 797 -1.09 -34.61 23.85
C GLU A 797 -0.58 -35.95 24.43
N ALA A 798 -1.31 -37.04 24.25
CA ALA A 798 -0.86 -38.38 24.65
C ALA A 798 0.29 -38.91 23.78
N GLN A 799 0.37 -38.50 22.50
CA GLN A 799 1.43 -38.88 21.57
C GLN A 799 2.77 -38.20 21.87
N GLU A 800 2.75 -36.98 22.41
CA GLU A 800 3.94 -36.24 22.83
C GLU A 800 4.62 -36.83 24.09
N ARG A 801 3.90 -37.63 24.88
CA ARG A 801 4.40 -38.23 26.14
C ARG A 801 5.30 -39.47 25.94
N GLY A 802 5.61 -39.85 24.70
CA GLY A 802 6.52 -40.95 24.39
C GLY A 802 5.84 -42.33 24.32
N ASP A 803 6.59 -43.39 24.62
CA ASP A 803 6.36 -44.79 24.18
C ASP A 803 4.88 -45.24 24.05
N LEU A 804 4.41 -45.24 22.79
CA LEU A 804 3.00 -45.42 22.42
C LEU A 804 2.47 -46.83 22.68
N ARG A 805 3.35 -47.82 22.89
CA ARG A 805 2.94 -49.22 23.08
C ARG A 805 2.37 -49.51 24.47
N GLU A 806 2.79 -48.76 25.49
CA GLU A 806 2.35 -48.92 26.88
C GLU A 806 1.42 -47.79 27.38
N ASN A 807 1.27 -46.72 26.62
CA ASN A 807 0.45 -45.58 27.02
C ASN A 807 -1.06 -45.91 27.04
N ALA A 808 -1.61 -46.11 28.24
CA ALA A 808 -3.02 -46.40 28.47
C ALA A 808 -3.95 -45.25 28.06
N GLU A 809 -3.51 -44.00 28.22
CA GLU A 809 -4.27 -42.80 27.82
C GLU A 809 -4.42 -42.74 26.29
N TYR A 810 -3.35 -43.06 25.55
CA TYR A 810 -3.40 -43.12 24.08
C TYR A 810 -4.36 -44.20 23.57
N LYS A 811 -4.34 -45.40 24.17
CA LYS A 811 -5.28 -46.48 23.81
C LYS A 811 -6.74 -46.10 24.10
N ALA A 812 -6.99 -45.48 25.25
CA ALA A 812 -8.32 -45.01 25.62
C ALA A 812 -8.83 -43.91 24.67
N ALA A 813 -7.97 -42.96 24.28
CA ALA A 813 -8.32 -41.89 23.34
C ALA A 813 -8.59 -42.41 21.91
N MET A 814 -7.84 -43.43 21.47
CA MET A 814 -8.12 -44.12 20.20
C MET A 814 -9.42 -44.92 20.22
N GLU A 815 -9.72 -45.63 21.31
CA GLU A 815 -11.01 -46.31 21.48
C GLU A 815 -12.17 -45.32 21.48
N ARG A 816 -12.02 -44.19 22.18
CA ARG A 816 -12.99 -43.09 22.16
C ARG A 816 -13.17 -42.51 20.76
N GLN A 817 -12.10 -42.37 19.98
CA GLN A 817 -12.17 -41.91 18.60
C GLN A 817 -13.05 -42.83 17.74
N VAL A 818 -12.84 -44.16 17.86
CA VAL A 818 -13.63 -45.15 17.13
C VAL A 818 -15.10 -45.11 17.56
N GLN A 819 -15.36 -44.96 18.86
CA GLN A 819 -16.73 -44.82 19.38
C GLN A 819 -17.43 -43.56 18.86
N LEU A 820 -16.76 -42.40 18.91
CA LEU A 820 -17.28 -41.14 18.40
C LEU A 820 -17.56 -41.22 16.90
N GLN A 821 -16.65 -41.79 16.10
CA GLN A 821 -16.86 -41.98 14.66
C GLN A 821 -18.05 -42.91 14.36
N ALA A 822 -18.21 -43.99 15.13
CA ALA A 822 -19.35 -44.89 14.99
C ALA A 822 -20.67 -44.18 15.34
N GLN A 823 -20.70 -43.35 16.39
CA GLN A 823 -21.86 -42.55 16.79
C GLN A 823 -22.21 -41.49 15.76
N ILE A 824 -21.22 -40.74 15.27
CA ILE A 824 -21.39 -39.73 14.22
C ILE A 824 -21.96 -40.38 12.96
N LYS A 825 -21.37 -41.48 12.49
CA LYS A 825 -21.84 -42.20 11.29
C LYS A 825 -23.27 -42.73 11.46
N LYS A 826 -23.60 -43.22 12.65
CA LYS A 826 -24.97 -43.67 12.98
C LYS A 826 -25.96 -42.51 12.96
N LEU A 827 -25.66 -41.41 13.65
CA LEU A 827 -26.50 -40.20 13.69
C LEU A 827 -26.63 -39.56 12.31
N GLU A 828 -25.58 -39.55 11.50
CA GLU A 828 -25.61 -39.06 10.12
C GLU A 828 -26.57 -39.89 9.26
N ALA A 829 -26.50 -41.22 9.35
CA ALA A 829 -27.42 -42.12 8.66
C ALA A 829 -28.87 -41.93 9.11
N GLU A 830 -29.08 -41.79 10.42
CA GLU A 830 -30.40 -41.51 11.01
C GLU A 830 -30.97 -40.16 10.56
N LEU A 831 -30.16 -39.09 10.58
CA LEU A 831 -30.54 -37.75 10.12
C LEU A 831 -30.85 -37.72 8.62
N LYS A 832 -30.15 -38.52 7.80
CA LYS A 832 -30.39 -38.64 6.36
C LYS A 832 -31.70 -39.37 6.05
N ALA A 833 -32.10 -40.30 6.91
CA ALA A 833 -33.37 -41.02 6.79
C ALA A 833 -34.57 -40.25 7.34
N ALA A 834 -34.35 -39.17 8.08
CA ALA A 834 -35.40 -38.43 8.77
C ALA A 834 -36.23 -37.54 7.84
N VAL A 835 -37.55 -37.67 7.91
CA VAL A 835 -38.52 -36.83 7.19
C VAL A 835 -39.37 -36.07 8.21
N VAL A 836 -39.48 -34.75 8.05
CA VAL A 836 -40.19 -33.88 9.00
C VAL A 836 -41.69 -34.00 8.79
N LEU A 837 -42.41 -34.32 9.87
CA LEU A 837 -43.87 -34.33 9.92
C LEU A 837 -44.43 -32.90 9.87
N ASP A 838 -45.41 -32.67 8.99
CA ASP A 838 -46.26 -31.49 9.06
C ASP A 838 -47.46 -31.75 9.97
N LEU A 839 -47.50 -31.05 11.11
CA LEU A 839 -48.55 -31.19 12.12
C LEU A 839 -49.75 -30.25 11.86
N SER A 840 -49.66 -29.38 10.85
CA SER A 840 -50.62 -28.30 10.59
C SER A 840 -51.93 -28.80 10.00
N ASN A 841 -51.87 -29.88 9.20
CA ASN A 841 -52.99 -30.41 8.41
C ASN A 841 -53.35 -31.87 8.76
N VAL A 842 -53.14 -32.29 10.01
CA VAL A 842 -53.50 -33.65 10.44
C VAL A 842 -55.04 -33.79 10.51
N LYS A 843 -55.60 -34.75 9.75
CA LYS A 843 -57.01 -35.17 9.82
C LYS A 843 -57.27 -35.91 11.14
N THR A 844 -58.39 -35.62 11.81
CA THR A 844 -58.77 -36.17 13.13
C THR A 844 -59.97 -37.13 13.06
N ASP A 845 -60.33 -37.58 11.85
CA ASP A 845 -61.38 -38.58 11.59
C ASP A 845 -60.98 -39.98 12.08
N ARG A 846 -59.67 -40.26 12.12
CA ARG A 846 -59.05 -41.51 12.59
C ARG A 846 -57.74 -41.19 13.32
N ILE A 847 -57.23 -42.14 14.10
CA ILE A 847 -55.96 -41.98 14.82
C ILE A 847 -54.81 -41.99 13.81
N ASN A 848 -54.18 -40.83 13.63
CA ASN A 848 -53.04 -40.62 12.73
C ASN A 848 -51.81 -40.13 13.52
N ILE A 849 -50.64 -40.14 12.89
CA ILE A 849 -49.44 -39.50 13.42
C ILE A 849 -49.70 -37.99 13.51
N GLY A 850 -49.42 -37.38 14.67
CA GLY A 850 -49.75 -35.97 14.95
C GLY A 850 -51.11 -35.78 15.65
N THR A 851 -51.73 -36.84 16.18
CA THR A 851 -52.98 -36.76 16.95
C THR A 851 -52.77 -36.97 18.45
N THR A 852 -53.63 -36.35 19.26
CA THR A 852 -53.80 -36.62 20.69
C THR A 852 -55.09 -37.43 20.87
N ILE A 853 -54.99 -38.54 21.58
CA ILE A 853 -56.05 -39.51 21.76
C ILE A 853 -56.37 -39.69 23.23
N LYS A 854 -57.66 -39.81 23.54
CA LYS A 854 -58.15 -40.20 24.87
C LYS A 854 -58.69 -41.62 24.79
N LEU A 855 -58.14 -42.51 25.60
CA LEU A 855 -58.44 -43.94 25.64
C LEU A 855 -59.07 -44.30 26.98
N LYS A 856 -59.96 -45.29 26.98
CA LYS A 856 -60.46 -45.93 28.19
C LYS A 856 -60.03 -47.38 28.23
N ASN A 857 -59.30 -47.79 29.26
CA ASN A 857 -58.99 -49.19 29.49
C ASN A 857 -60.27 -49.91 29.92
N GLU A 858 -60.72 -50.91 29.14
CA GLU A 858 -61.96 -51.64 29.44
C GLU A 858 -61.82 -52.60 30.63
N THR A 859 -60.60 -52.92 31.04
CA THR A 859 -60.32 -53.83 32.17
C THR A 859 -60.22 -53.07 33.49
N SER A 860 -59.55 -51.91 33.53
CA SER A 860 -59.39 -51.09 34.76
C SER A 860 -60.38 -49.94 34.87
N GLY A 861 -61.04 -49.55 33.78
CA GLY A 861 -61.93 -48.39 33.71
C GLY A 861 -61.22 -47.03 33.62
N GLU A 862 -59.88 -47.01 33.66
CA GLU A 862 -59.05 -45.80 33.66
C GLU A 862 -59.03 -45.09 32.31
N GLU A 863 -59.03 -43.75 32.33
CA GLU A 863 -58.90 -42.92 31.14
C GLU A 863 -57.47 -42.40 30.99
N LEU A 864 -56.85 -42.66 29.84
CA LEU A 864 -55.47 -42.30 29.51
C LEU A 864 -55.46 -41.37 28.31
N THR A 865 -54.58 -40.36 28.32
CA THR A 865 -54.40 -39.44 27.18
C THR A 865 -52.98 -39.57 26.66
N TYR A 866 -52.82 -39.88 25.37
CA TYR A 866 -51.52 -39.98 24.70
C TYR A 866 -51.48 -39.13 23.43
N SER A 867 -50.30 -38.64 23.10
CA SER A 867 -50.03 -38.02 21.79
C SER A 867 -49.12 -38.93 20.97
N ILE A 868 -49.54 -39.24 19.74
CA ILE A 868 -48.76 -40.11 18.84
C ILE A 868 -47.96 -39.23 17.90
N LEU A 869 -46.64 -39.21 18.06
CA LEU A 869 -45.71 -38.42 17.23
C LEU A 869 -44.67 -39.32 16.54
N GLY A 870 -43.61 -38.71 16.00
CA GLY A 870 -42.56 -39.38 15.24
C GLY A 870 -41.70 -40.35 16.07
N ALA A 871 -40.75 -40.99 15.39
CA ALA A 871 -39.90 -42.05 15.97
C ALA A 871 -39.05 -41.55 17.15
N TRP A 872 -38.58 -40.30 17.07
CA TRP A 872 -37.67 -39.70 18.05
C TRP A 872 -38.38 -38.78 19.05
N ASP A 873 -39.72 -38.74 19.00
CA ASP A 873 -40.53 -37.81 19.77
C ASP A 873 -41.05 -38.37 21.09
N ALA A 874 -40.76 -39.65 21.38
CA ALA A 874 -41.25 -40.33 22.56
C ALA A 874 -40.77 -39.63 23.85
N ASP A 875 -41.72 -39.26 24.70
CA ASP A 875 -41.49 -38.52 25.95
C ASP A 875 -42.53 -38.99 26.97
N THR A 876 -42.08 -39.81 27.92
CA THR A 876 -42.95 -40.42 28.93
C THR A 876 -43.54 -39.40 29.89
N GLU A 877 -42.84 -38.30 30.16
CA GLU A 877 -43.32 -37.25 31.07
C GLU A 877 -44.46 -36.44 30.44
N ARG A 878 -44.45 -36.30 29.11
CA ARG A 878 -45.46 -35.56 28.34
C ARG A 878 -46.56 -36.44 27.74
N ASN A 879 -46.58 -37.73 28.08
CA ASN A 879 -47.46 -38.73 27.49
C ASN A 879 -47.39 -38.79 25.95
N ILE A 880 -46.19 -38.57 25.39
CA ILE A 880 -45.94 -38.67 23.95
C ILE A 880 -45.37 -40.06 23.66
N ILE A 881 -46.05 -40.80 22.79
CA ILE A 881 -45.62 -42.12 22.34
C ILE A 881 -45.23 -42.07 20.87
N SER A 882 -44.19 -42.82 20.51
CA SER A 882 -43.81 -42.99 19.11
C SER A 882 -44.86 -43.81 18.36
N TYR A 883 -45.13 -43.47 17.11
CA TYR A 883 -45.91 -44.31 16.20
C TYR A 883 -45.35 -45.73 16.04
N GLN A 884 -44.06 -45.94 16.34
CA GLN A 884 -43.42 -47.26 16.30
C GLN A 884 -43.73 -48.12 17.53
N SER A 885 -44.29 -47.54 18.59
CA SER A 885 -44.60 -48.27 19.83
C SER A 885 -45.72 -49.31 19.61
N PRO A 886 -45.70 -50.45 20.34
CA PRO A 886 -46.75 -51.48 20.22
C PRO A 886 -48.17 -50.95 20.46
N LEU A 887 -48.31 -50.04 21.43
CA LEU A 887 -49.57 -49.37 21.73
C LEU A 887 -50.03 -48.50 20.56
N ALA A 888 -49.18 -47.60 20.04
CA ALA A 888 -49.54 -46.75 18.90
C ALA A 888 -49.89 -47.58 17.65
N LYS A 889 -49.12 -48.63 17.33
CA LYS A 889 -49.41 -49.54 16.21
C LYS A 889 -50.79 -50.20 16.29
N SER A 890 -51.23 -50.56 17.50
CA SER A 890 -52.57 -51.14 17.70
C SER A 890 -53.71 -50.12 17.55
N LEU A 891 -53.40 -48.83 17.65
CA LEU A 891 -54.36 -47.73 17.67
C LEU A 891 -54.46 -46.96 16.34
N LEU A 892 -53.39 -46.94 15.54
CA LEU A 892 -53.36 -46.25 14.26
C LEU A 892 -54.51 -46.71 13.35
N GLY A 893 -55.20 -45.75 12.72
CA GLY A 893 -56.34 -45.98 11.83
C GLY A 893 -57.69 -46.20 12.54
N LYS A 894 -57.73 -46.36 13.86
CA LYS A 894 -58.99 -46.53 14.61
C LYS A 894 -59.78 -45.22 14.70
N LYS A 895 -61.11 -45.34 14.78
CA LYS A 895 -62.04 -44.19 14.92
C LYS A 895 -62.58 -44.06 16.35
N VAL A 896 -63.15 -42.89 16.66
CA VAL A 896 -63.83 -42.65 17.94
C VAL A 896 -64.94 -43.69 18.13
N GLY A 897 -64.94 -44.37 19.29
CA GLY A 897 -65.88 -45.44 19.63
C GLY A 897 -65.38 -46.86 19.36
N GLU A 898 -64.31 -47.03 18.58
CA GLU A 898 -63.71 -48.34 18.32
C GLU A 898 -62.80 -48.80 19.46
N THR A 899 -62.63 -50.12 19.61
CA THR A 899 -61.77 -50.73 20.61
C THR A 899 -60.54 -51.35 19.95
N ALA A 900 -59.36 -51.04 20.48
CA ALA A 900 -58.07 -51.65 20.10
C ALA A 900 -57.64 -52.65 21.18
N ALA A 901 -57.14 -53.81 20.75
CA ALA A 901 -56.57 -54.81 21.65
C ALA A 901 -55.04 -54.75 21.58
N LEU A 902 -54.40 -54.56 22.73
CA LEU A 902 -52.96 -54.61 22.87
C LEU A 902 -52.57 -55.90 23.58
N ASN A 903 -51.75 -56.71 22.92
CA ASN A 903 -51.20 -57.94 23.51
C ASN A 903 -49.75 -57.69 23.93
N LEU A 904 -49.54 -57.51 25.23
CA LEU A 904 -48.22 -57.34 25.84
C LEU A 904 -47.95 -58.57 26.71
N GLY A 905 -46.94 -59.37 26.33
CA GLY A 905 -46.50 -60.52 27.14
C GLY A 905 -47.57 -61.62 27.34
N GLY A 906 -48.55 -61.75 26.44
CA GLY A 906 -49.61 -62.76 26.52
C GLY A 906 -50.89 -62.29 27.25
N VAL A 907 -50.92 -61.06 27.73
CA VAL A 907 -52.11 -60.44 28.34
C VAL A 907 -52.76 -59.48 27.34
N GLU A 908 -53.99 -59.77 26.94
CA GLU A 908 -54.79 -58.91 26.06
C GLU A 908 -55.47 -57.81 26.88
N THR A 909 -55.10 -56.55 26.64
CA THR A 909 -55.74 -55.38 27.24
C THR A 909 -56.49 -54.61 26.15
N LYS A 910 -57.77 -54.31 26.40
CA LYS A 910 -58.63 -53.60 25.44
C LYS A 910 -58.77 -52.13 25.80
N PHE A 911 -58.57 -51.26 24.81
CA PHE A 911 -58.66 -49.81 24.92
C PHE A 911 -59.73 -49.28 23.98
N LYS A 912 -60.73 -48.59 24.52
CA LYS A 912 -61.75 -47.90 23.72
C LYS A 912 -61.34 -46.46 23.43
N VAL A 913 -61.41 -46.04 22.17
CA VAL A 913 -61.10 -44.66 21.76
C VAL A 913 -62.28 -43.75 22.11
N LEU A 914 -62.05 -42.80 23.03
CA LEU A 914 -63.07 -41.84 23.46
C LEU A 914 -63.05 -40.56 22.63
N GLN A 915 -61.86 -40.08 22.26
CA GLN A 915 -61.67 -38.82 21.56
C GLN A 915 -60.39 -38.82 20.75
N ILE A 916 -60.42 -38.16 19.60
CA ILE A 916 -59.26 -37.88 18.75
C ILE A 916 -59.25 -36.38 18.50
N SER A 917 -58.12 -35.73 18.77
CA SER A 917 -57.89 -34.32 18.50
C SER A 917 -56.52 -34.10 17.88
N ARG A 918 -56.32 -32.94 17.25
CA ARG A 918 -55.01 -32.57 16.69
C ARG A 918 -54.02 -32.28 17.81
N TYR A 919 -52.78 -32.74 17.67
CA TYR A 919 -51.71 -32.35 18.58
C TYR A 919 -51.46 -30.85 18.48
N SER A 920 -51.55 -30.13 19.60
CA SER A 920 -51.20 -28.72 19.70
C SER A 920 -50.19 -28.52 20.81
N LEU A 921 -49.12 -27.77 20.51
CA LEU A 921 -48.07 -27.39 21.46
C LEU A 921 -48.58 -26.44 22.57
N GLN A 922 -49.79 -25.88 22.44
CA GLN A 922 -50.35 -24.88 23.37
C GLN A 922 -51.11 -25.48 24.58
N ASN A 923 -51.36 -26.80 24.63
CA ASN A 923 -52.24 -27.42 25.64
C ASN A 923 -51.51 -28.28 26.68
N GLN A 924 -50.20 -28.08 26.90
CA GLN A 924 -49.42 -28.80 27.92
C GLN A 924 -48.41 -27.88 28.61
N ASP A 925 -48.88 -26.71 29.06
CA ASP A 925 -48.27 -25.96 30.15
C ASP A 925 -48.90 -26.38 31.49
#